data_AF-A0A1E7JZD0-F1
#
_entry.id   AF-A0A1E7JZD0-F1
#
_cell.length_a   1.000
_cell.length_b   1.000
_cell.length_c   1.000
_cell.angle_alpha   90.00
_cell.angle_beta   90.00
_cell.angle_gamma   90.00
#
_symmetry.space_group_name_H-M   'P 1'
#
loop_
_entity.id
_entity.type
_entity.pdbx_description
1 polymer ?
#
loop_
_entity_poly.entity_id
_entity_poly.type
_entity_poly.pdbx_seq_one_letter_code
_entity_poly.pdbx_strand_id
1 'polypeptide(L)'
;MPGGADVRVLVFHSRDAPEERTEAGVRAIREIGEKAPADKSFRTRVSSNPGAFTSGNLSKYNAVVFLATTGDLLNEDQESAFREYVRSGGGFLGLHDAARAEPDSDWFTGLLGARPADDSPTDPQRAVVEVGDRVHPATDGLPLEWARGDVWLNWKQNPSGQVHTVARVRERSYEPGQDAMGWDHPVSWCHDYEGGRSFYTGMGGTAAGFDGANFRKHLSGALQWTSRLARADCQATITDNYEATRLTQPNQPDELDQIGEPHGLDIAEDGRVFSIGRGGGMPDAPVVTDWDDPQVGLGQGTLHVWDPRTEKVTKAGTLDVFGNKGGGDELVKNEEGLLGIALDPDFLENGRIYLHWTPHSEIDRETHMAERRVSSFQFDLETNKLDPSSEQTLLSWPVQIHSCCHAGGGMDFDSKGNLYVATGDNNSSQFSDGYSGNNPQPDFQGVSFADARRTAGNTNNLNGKILRIHPEDDGGYTVPEGNLFSGDEAGGGKTRPEIYVMGVRNPSRIFVDDQTDTLYAGWVGPDAAEPSTTWGPAKYDTFAVITSAGNQGWPYCMGNKQPYRDRNLPDPSKPLDWYDCDQLKNESPHNDGLVNIPPARDNNIWYSPQGGGPDYPRDENGLPSYQPDEQLLRLPWLKGGGQAAMTGPVYQYDERSNSESKWPAYWDGKWLVGDFYDGEQPRHALVMDPANAGSGGLPVHAESLDEIVPAGEGGIRNLMDWKFGPDGALYAQDYGRGFFTADDKSALWRVTYEGGAPTPLPGDLIRDRTS
;
A
#
# COMPACT_ATOMS: atom_id res chain seq x y z
N MET A 1 0.83 -35.60 -21.26
CA MET A 1 -0.18 -34.55 -21.02
C MET A 1 -1.29 -34.71 -22.04
N PRO A 2 -2.56 -34.49 -21.67
CA PRO A 2 -3.69 -34.45 -22.59
C PRO A 2 -3.50 -33.42 -23.71
N GLY A 3 -4.06 -33.73 -24.87
CA GLY A 3 -3.94 -32.92 -26.08
C GLY A 3 -2.68 -33.24 -26.89
N GLY A 4 -2.34 -32.33 -27.81
CA GLY A 4 -1.16 -32.43 -28.67
C GLY A 4 -0.82 -31.09 -29.31
N ALA A 5 0.10 -31.11 -30.29
CA ALA A 5 0.51 -29.90 -31.03
C ALA A 5 -0.66 -29.23 -31.77
N ASP A 6 -1.64 -30.02 -32.21
CA ASP A 6 -2.93 -29.51 -32.68
C ASP A 6 -3.83 -29.22 -31.48
N VAL A 7 -3.80 -28.00 -30.95
CA VAL A 7 -4.54 -27.63 -29.74
C VAL A 7 -6.06 -27.75 -29.95
N ARG A 8 -6.73 -28.47 -29.05
CA ARG A 8 -8.17 -28.73 -29.10
C ARG A 8 -8.86 -28.41 -27.78
N VAL A 9 -10.03 -27.80 -27.89
CA VAL A 9 -10.90 -27.44 -26.76
C VAL A 9 -12.24 -28.15 -26.89
N LEU A 10 -12.65 -28.86 -25.84
CA LEU A 10 -14.00 -29.45 -25.74
C LEU A 10 -14.90 -28.46 -25.00
N VAL A 11 -15.91 -27.91 -25.67
CA VAL A 11 -16.97 -27.10 -25.04
C VAL A 11 -18.13 -28.02 -24.69
N PHE A 12 -18.36 -28.19 -23.40
CA PHE A 12 -19.45 -28.96 -22.83
C PHE A 12 -20.54 -28.04 -22.27
N HIS A 13 -21.81 -28.37 -22.52
CA HIS A 13 -22.97 -27.63 -22.01
C HIS A 13 -24.09 -28.58 -21.60
N SER A 14 -24.96 -28.13 -20.68
CA SER A 14 -26.16 -28.90 -20.31
C SER A 14 -27.10 -29.09 -21.50
N ARG A 15 -27.87 -30.18 -21.53
CA ARG A 15 -28.82 -30.47 -22.62
C ARG A 15 -29.97 -29.47 -22.69
N ASP A 16 -30.35 -28.93 -21.54
CA ASP A 16 -31.39 -27.95 -21.29
C ASP A 16 -30.85 -26.54 -21.05
N ALA A 17 -29.58 -26.30 -21.39
CA ALA A 17 -28.95 -24.99 -21.30
C ALA A 17 -29.71 -23.94 -22.15
N PRO A 18 -29.76 -22.65 -21.72
CA PRO A 18 -30.40 -21.60 -22.51
C PRO A 18 -29.77 -21.49 -23.91
N GLU A 19 -30.58 -21.68 -24.95
CA GLU A 19 -30.13 -21.81 -26.34
C GLU A 19 -29.33 -20.58 -26.80
N GLU A 20 -29.90 -19.39 -26.67
CA GLU A 20 -29.28 -18.13 -27.14
C GLU A 20 -27.91 -17.87 -26.48
N ARG A 21 -27.81 -18.08 -25.16
CA ARG A 21 -26.55 -17.91 -24.42
C ARG A 21 -25.52 -18.95 -24.81
N THR A 22 -25.95 -20.20 -24.99
CA THR A 22 -25.08 -21.30 -25.39
C THR A 22 -24.52 -21.06 -26.80
N GLU A 23 -25.36 -20.65 -27.75
CA GLU A 23 -24.95 -20.32 -29.11
C GLU A 23 -23.96 -19.15 -29.14
N ALA A 24 -24.24 -18.08 -28.38
CA ALA A 24 -23.36 -16.92 -28.28
C ALA A 24 -21.98 -17.30 -27.72
N GLY A 25 -21.94 -18.08 -26.63
CA GLY A 25 -20.69 -18.56 -26.02
C GLY A 25 -19.90 -19.49 -26.93
N VAL A 26 -20.55 -20.47 -27.55
CA VAL A 26 -19.91 -21.39 -28.52
C VAL A 26 -19.32 -20.61 -29.70
N ARG A 27 -20.07 -19.64 -30.24
CA ARG A 27 -19.62 -18.79 -31.33
C ARG A 27 -18.38 -17.98 -30.92
N ALA A 28 -18.41 -17.34 -29.75
CA ALA A 28 -17.28 -16.56 -29.25
C ALA A 28 -16.02 -17.43 -29.07
N ILE A 29 -16.12 -18.58 -28.41
CA ILE A 29 -14.99 -19.50 -28.19
C ILE A 29 -14.41 -20.00 -29.52
N ARG A 30 -15.27 -20.38 -30.47
CA ARG A 30 -14.82 -20.81 -31.80
C ARG A 30 -14.11 -19.69 -32.55
N GLU A 31 -14.68 -18.50 -32.58
CA GLU A 31 -14.07 -17.35 -33.26
C GLU A 31 -12.74 -16.94 -32.62
N ILE A 32 -12.60 -17.01 -31.30
CA ILE A 32 -11.33 -16.76 -30.61
C ILE A 32 -10.25 -17.72 -31.13
N GLY A 33 -10.54 -19.02 -31.15
CA GLY A 33 -9.57 -20.03 -31.59
C GLY A 33 -9.22 -19.94 -33.08
N GLU A 34 -10.21 -19.66 -33.93
CA GLU A 34 -10.05 -19.59 -35.40
C GLU A 34 -9.39 -18.29 -35.88
N LYS A 35 -9.60 -17.18 -35.17
CA LYS A 35 -9.03 -15.86 -35.54
C LYS A 35 -7.70 -15.57 -34.84
N ALA A 36 -7.30 -16.39 -33.86
CA ALA A 36 -6.02 -16.22 -33.19
C ALA A 36 -4.83 -16.50 -34.14
N PRO A 37 -3.66 -15.88 -33.90
CA PRO A 37 -2.40 -16.27 -34.54
C PRO A 37 -2.12 -17.77 -34.41
N ALA A 38 -1.35 -18.34 -35.34
CA ALA A 38 -1.16 -19.79 -35.44
C ALA A 38 -0.65 -20.43 -34.13
N ASP A 39 0.27 -19.76 -33.44
CA ASP A 39 0.85 -20.14 -32.15
C ASP A 39 -0.11 -19.99 -30.95
N LYS A 40 -1.26 -19.34 -31.15
CA LYS A 40 -2.33 -19.16 -30.16
C LYS A 40 -3.68 -19.73 -30.61
N SER A 41 -3.70 -20.45 -31.74
CA SER A 41 -4.92 -20.99 -32.34
C SER A 41 -5.30 -22.35 -31.73
N PHE A 42 -6.60 -22.64 -31.70
CA PHE A 42 -7.13 -23.92 -31.24
C PHE A 42 -8.43 -24.28 -31.97
N ARG A 43 -8.76 -25.57 -31.99
CA ARG A 43 -10.02 -26.08 -32.59
C ARG A 43 -11.03 -26.42 -31.51
N THR A 44 -12.27 -26.05 -31.74
CA THR A 44 -13.37 -26.28 -30.80
C THR A 44 -14.23 -27.48 -31.22
N ARG A 45 -14.51 -28.39 -30.27
CA ARG A 45 -15.55 -29.41 -30.39
C ARG A 45 -16.64 -29.13 -29.37
N VAL A 46 -17.90 -29.17 -29.77
CA VAL A 46 -19.05 -28.93 -28.87
C VAL A 46 -19.75 -30.25 -28.58
N SER A 47 -20.18 -30.46 -27.34
CA SER A 47 -20.98 -31.62 -26.92
C SER A 47 -21.92 -31.25 -25.78
N SER A 48 -23.12 -31.82 -25.78
CA SER A 48 -24.02 -31.88 -24.60
C SER A 48 -24.22 -33.30 -24.10
N ASN A 49 -23.42 -34.24 -24.61
CA ASN A 49 -23.47 -35.64 -24.20
C ASN A 49 -22.38 -35.92 -23.16
N PRO A 50 -22.72 -36.27 -21.90
CA PRO A 50 -21.74 -36.60 -20.87
C PRO A 50 -20.93 -37.86 -21.20
N GLY A 51 -21.38 -38.69 -22.16
CA GLY A 51 -20.56 -39.77 -22.74
C GLY A 51 -19.26 -39.31 -23.42
N ALA A 52 -19.03 -38.00 -23.56
CA ALA A 52 -17.74 -37.44 -23.95
C ALA A 52 -16.66 -37.56 -22.86
N PHE A 53 -17.04 -37.72 -21.59
CA PHE A 53 -16.13 -37.81 -20.44
C PHE A 53 -15.65 -39.25 -20.23
N THR A 54 -14.73 -39.66 -21.10
CA THR A 54 -13.98 -40.92 -20.98
C THR A 54 -12.50 -40.61 -21.12
N SER A 55 -11.61 -41.34 -20.43
CA SER A 55 -10.17 -41.09 -20.47
C SER A 55 -9.61 -41.07 -21.91
N GLY A 56 -10.08 -42.00 -22.75
CA GLY A 56 -9.68 -42.08 -24.16
C GLY A 56 -10.17 -40.92 -25.04
N ASN A 57 -11.28 -40.26 -24.67
CA ASN A 57 -11.76 -39.10 -25.41
C ASN A 57 -11.14 -37.80 -24.88
N LEU A 58 -11.09 -37.62 -23.55
CA LEU A 58 -10.58 -36.41 -22.91
C LEU A 58 -9.08 -36.19 -23.21
N SER A 59 -8.30 -37.26 -23.32
CA SER A 59 -6.87 -37.19 -23.70
C SER A 59 -6.58 -36.52 -25.05
N LYS A 60 -7.60 -36.29 -25.90
CA LYS A 60 -7.46 -35.59 -27.19
C LYS A 60 -7.54 -34.07 -27.07
N TYR A 61 -7.92 -33.55 -25.91
CA TYR A 61 -8.17 -32.13 -25.69
C TYR A 61 -7.13 -31.55 -24.75
N ASN A 62 -6.76 -30.29 -24.99
CA ASN A 62 -5.87 -29.52 -24.13
C ASN A 62 -6.66 -28.85 -23.00
N ALA A 63 -7.91 -28.45 -23.28
CA ALA A 63 -8.82 -27.87 -22.31
C ALA A 63 -10.26 -28.38 -22.50
N VAL A 64 -11.01 -28.41 -21.40
CA VAL A 64 -12.45 -28.64 -21.34
C VAL A 64 -13.10 -27.36 -20.80
N VAL A 65 -14.06 -26.83 -21.54
CA VAL A 65 -14.85 -25.65 -21.15
C VAL A 65 -16.23 -26.11 -20.71
N PHE A 66 -16.66 -25.69 -19.53
CA PHE A 66 -18.04 -25.82 -19.08
C PHE A 66 -18.75 -24.51 -19.35
N LEU A 67 -19.68 -24.52 -20.31
CA LEU A 67 -20.47 -23.38 -20.74
C LEU A 67 -21.95 -23.67 -20.48
N ALA A 68 -22.62 -22.84 -19.69
CA ALA A 68 -24.04 -23.01 -19.37
C ALA A 68 -24.37 -24.42 -18.85
N THR A 69 -23.53 -24.93 -17.94
CA THR A 69 -23.68 -26.23 -17.29
C THR A 69 -24.23 -26.04 -15.87
N THR A 70 -25.21 -26.84 -15.46
CA THR A 70 -25.80 -26.79 -14.12
C THR A 70 -26.32 -28.17 -13.70
N GLY A 71 -26.35 -28.45 -12.40
CA GLY A 71 -26.82 -29.71 -11.83
C GLY A 71 -25.77 -30.84 -11.89
N ASP A 72 -26.19 -32.05 -11.51
CA ASP A 72 -25.43 -33.29 -11.58
C ASP A 72 -25.45 -33.82 -13.04
N LEU A 73 -24.30 -33.72 -13.73
CA LEU A 73 -24.17 -33.98 -15.17
C LEU A 73 -23.33 -35.23 -15.47
N LEU A 74 -22.36 -35.53 -14.61
CA LEU A 74 -21.39 -36.60 -14.76
C LEU A 74 -21.68 -37.70 -13.74
N ASN A 75 -21.80 -38.93 -14.20
CA ASN A 75 -21.79 -40.06 -13.28
C ASN A 75 -20.37 -40.30 -12.70
N GLU A 76 -20.27 -41.21 -11.73
CA GLU A 76 -19.01 -41.52 -11.03
C GLU A 76 -17.85 -41.88 -11.97
N ASP A 77 -18.09 -42.68 -13.02
CA ASP A 77 -17.07 -43.05 -14.00
C ASP A 77 -16.60 -41.84 -14.83
N GLN A 78 -17.53 -40.95 -15.19
CA GLN A 78 -17.27 -39.75 -15.97
C GLN A 78 -16.52 -38.70 -15.15
N GLU A 79 -16.91 -38.48 -13.89
CA GLU A 79 -16.19 -37.61 -12.98
C GLU A 79 -14.78 -38.15 -12.72
N SER A 80 -14.64 -39.46 -12.50
CA SER A 80 -13.34 -40.11 -12.34
C SER A 80 -12.45 -39.93 -13.57
N ALA A 81 -13.00 -40.06 -14.78
CA ALA A 81 -12.27 -39.81 -16.01
C ALA A 81 -11.86 -38.33 -16.15
N PHE A 82 -12.71 -37.41 -15.70
CA PHE A 82 -12.40 -35.98 -15.73
C PHE A 82 -11.32 -35.60 -14.71
N ARG A 83 -11.39 -36.17 -13.50
CA ARG A 83 -10.37 -36.04 -12.47
C ARG A 83 -9.01 -36.51 -12.94
N GLU A 84 -8.95 -37.70 -13.54
CA GLU A 84 -7.70 -38.22 -14.08
C GLU A 84 -7.17 -37.36 -15.25
N TYR A 85 -8.06 -36.80 -16.06
CA TYR A 85 -7.69 -35.84 -17.11
C TYR A 85 -7.01 -34.61 -16.51
N VAL A 86 -7.57 -34.00 -15.47
CA VAL A 86 -6.98 -32.84 -14.77
C VAL A 86 -5.63 -33.23 -14.16
N ARG A 87 -5.54 -34.35 -13.44
CA ARG A 87 -4.30 -34.85 -12.84
C ARG A 87 -3.18 -35.14 -13.83
N SER A 88 -3.53 -35.59 -15.02
CA SER A 88 -2.60 -35.80 -16.13
C SER A 88 -2.11 -34.48 -16.77
N GLY A 89 -2.57 -33.35 -16.25
CA GLY A 89 -2.29 -32.01 -16.70
C GLY A 89 -3.57 -31.28 -17.10
N GLY A 90 -4.52 -31.95 -17.75
CA GLY A 90 -5.79 -31.40 -18.25
C GLY A 90 -5.83 -29.90 -18.54
N GLY A 91 -6.94 -29.26 -18.26
CA GLY A 91 -7.17 -27.84 -18.48
C GLY A 91 -8.67 -27.64 -18.39
N PHE A 92 -9.12 -26.81 -17.47
CA PHE A 92 -10.53 -26.56 -17.22
C PHE A 92 -10.82 -25.06 -17.25
N LEU A 93 -11.90 -24.70 -17.95
CA LEU A 93 -12.46 -23.36 -17.94
C LEU A 93 -13.95 -23.42 -17.57
N GLY A 94 -14.30 -22.93 -16.40
CA GLY A 94 -15.69 -22.75 -15.99
C GLY A 94 -16.21 -21.36 -16.38
N LEU A 95 -17.38 -21.30 -17.03
CA LEU A 95 -18.05 -20.05 -17.37
C LEU A 95 -19.39 -19.94 -16.62
N HIS A 96 -19.53 -18.89 -15.82
CA HIS A 96 -20.76 -18.46 -15.13
C HIS A 96 -21.52 -19.61 -14.45
N ASP A 97 -22.52 -20.24 -15.11
CA ASP A 97 -23.31 -21.30 -14.48
C ASP A 97 -22.48 -22.54 -14.12
N ALA A 98 -21.28 -22.71 -14.70
CA ALA A 98 -20.37 -23.79 -14.34
C ALA A 98 -20.15 -23.94 -12.83
N ALA A 99 -20.25 -22.84 -12.06
CA ALA A 99 -20.17 -22.90 -10.61
C ALA A 99 -21.32 -23.71 -9.93
N ARG A 100 -22.40 -23.99 -10.67
CA ARG A 100 -23.58 -24.78 -10.26
C ARG A 100 -23.58 -26.22 -10.82
N ALA A 101 -22.55 -26.62 -11.56
CA ALA A 101 -22.40 -28.00 -12.05
C ALA A 101 -21.80 -28.91 -10.96
N GLU A 102 -22.20 -30.18 -10.92
CA GLU A 102 -21.74 -31.17 -9.93
C GLU A 102 -21.84 -30.67 -8.47
N PRO A 103 -23.02 -30.22 -8.01
CA PRO A 103 -23.16 -29.52 -6.72
C PRO A 103 -22.77 -30.39 -5.51
N ASP A 104 -22.87 -31.72 -5.63
CA ASP A 104 -22.55 -32.68 -4.57
C ASP A 104 -21.11 -33.21 -4.63
N SER A 105 -20.30 -32.77 -5.61
CA SER A 105 -18.89 -33.18 -5.74
C SER A 105 -17.95 -32.20 -5.05
N ASP A 106 -17.32 -32.64 -3.96
CA ASP A 106 -16.25 -31.90 -3.28
C ASP A 106 -15.05 -31.66 -4.19
N TRP A 107 -14.71 -32.64 -5.03
CA TRP A 107 -13.61 -32.52 -5.98
C TRP A 107 -13.89 -31.45 -7.03
N PHE A 108 -15.10 -31.42 -7.60
CA PHE A 108 -15.47 -30.38 -8.57
C PHE A 108 -15.58 -29.01 -7.91
N THR A 109 -15.99 -28.96 -6.64
CA THR A 109 -15.95 -27.71 -5.84
C THR A 109 -14.53 -27.18 -5.72
N GLY A 110 -13.56 -28.04 -5.39
CA GLY A 110 -12.15 -27.66 -5.35
C GLY A 110 -11.62 -27.20 -6.71
N LEU A 111 -12.00 -27.90 -7.79
CA LEU A 111 -11.65 -27.50 -9.16
C LEU A 111 -12.19 -26.10 -9.51
N LEU A 112 -13.40 -25.75 -9.08
CA LEU A 112 -13.98 -24.41 -9.29
C LEU A 112 -13.34 -23.35 -8.39
N GLY A 113 -12.99 -23.70 -7.15
CA GLY A 113 -12.50 -22.79 -6.11
C GLY A 113 -13.61 -22.15 -5.25
N ALA A 114 -14.81 -21.91 -5.80
CA ALA A 114 -15.94 -21.37 -5.04
C ALA A 114 -17.30 -21.83 -5.58
N ARG A 115 -18.32 -21.82 -4.70
CA ARG A 115 -19.73 -22.09 -5.03
C ARG A 115 -20.58 -20.84 -4.86
N PRO A 116 -21.60 -20.63 -5.72
CA PRO A 116 -22.42 -19.43 -5.64
C PRO A 116 -23.31 -19.45 -4.41
N ALA A 117 -23.51 -18.30 -3.79
CA ALA A 117 -24.44 -18.09 -2.69
C ALA A 117 -25.89 -18.23 -3.17
N ASP A 118 -26.78 -18.62 -2.27
CA ASP A 118 -28.15 -19.00 -2.63
C ASP A 118 -28.97 -17.77 -3.07
N ASP A 119 -28.75 -16.60 -2.46
CA ASP A 119 -29.43 -15.34 -2.75
C ASP A 119 -28.61 -14.42 -3.68
N SER A 120 -27.78 -15.02 -4.55
CA SER A 120 -27.09 -14.29 -5.62
C SER A 120 -28.09 -13.59 -6.57
N PRO A 121 -27.79 -12.36 -7.06
CA PRO A 121 -28.57 -11.71 -8.10
C PRO A 121 -28.79 -12.61 -9.33
N THR A 122 -30.02 -12.58 -9.86
CA THR A 122 -30.42 -13.37 -11.04
C THR A 122 -30.65 -12.50 -12.27
N ASP A 123 -31.03 -11.24 -12.07
CA ASP A 123 -31.23 -10.28 -13.15
C ASP A 123 -29.91 -9.68 -13.63
N PRO A 124 -29.73 -9.46 -14.95
CA PRO A 124 -28.55 -8.79 -15.47
C PRO A 124 -28.45 -7.35 -14.99
N GLN A 125 -27.29 -6.96 -14.47
CA GLN A 125 -26.99 -5.62 -14.01
C GLN A 125 -25.70 -5.09 -14.62
N ARG A 126 -25.64 -3.78 -14.84
CA ARG A 126 -24.41 -3.12 -15.28
C ARG A 126 -23.53 -2.84 -14.08
N ALA A 127 -22.33 -3.41 -14.03
CA ALA A 127 -21.35 -3.20 -12.97
C ALA A 127 -19.96 -2.93 -13.55
N VAL A 128 -19.09 -2.34 -12.73
CA VAL A 128 -17.67 -2.11 -13.03
C VAL A 128 -16.86 -3.34 -12.65
N VAL A 129 -16.11 -3.88 -13.61
CA VAL A 129 -15.08 -4.90 -13.36
C VAL A 129 -13.73 -4.20 -13.25
N GLU A 130 -13.00 -4.47 -12.19
CA GLU A 130 -11.65 -3.99 -11.96
C GLU A 130 -10.62 -5.11 -12.15
N VAL A 131 -9.44 -4.74 -12.64
CA VAL A 131 -8.42 -5.65 -13.13
C VAL A 131 -7.13 -5.41 -12.35
N GLY A 132 -7.04 -6.04 -11.17
CA GLY A 132 -5.87 -5.99 -10.30
C GLY A 132 -4.64 -6.66 -10.91
N ASP A 133 -4.84 -7.74 -11.66
CA ASP A 133 -3.77 -8.45 -12.36
C ASP A 133 -3.48 -7.83 -13.72
N ARG A 134 -2.26 -7.34 -13.90
CA ARG A 134 -1.82 -6.66 -15.13
C ARG A 134 -0.98 -7.54 -16.05
N VAL A 135 -0.67 -8.78 -15.64
CA VAL A 135 0.31 -9.66 -16.30
C VAL A 135 -0.29 -10.97 -16.81
N HIS A 136 -1.37 -11.49 -16.21
CA HIS A 136 -1.99 -12.73 -16.68
C HIS A 136 -2.57 -12.54 -18.10
N PRO A 137 -2.47 -13.51 -19.03
CA PRO A 137 -2.94 -13.36 -20.42
C PRO A 137 -4.42 -12.98 -20.55
N ALA A 138 -5.25 -13.36 -19.56
CA ALA A 138 -6.68 -13.01 -19.49
C ALA A 138 -6.93 -11.54 -19.13
N THR A 139 -5.94 -10.81 -18.66
CA THR A 139 -6.10 -9.42 -18.19
C THR A 139 -5.09 -8.46 -18.81
N ASP A 140 -3.99 -8.99 -19.35
CA ASP A 140 -2.98 -8.24 -20.09
C ASP A 140 -3.60 -7.34 -21.17
N GLY A 141 -3.28 -6.05 -21.08
CA GLY A 141 -3.78 -4.98 -21.96
C GLY A 141 -5.30 -4.78 -21.96
N LEU A 142 -6.05 -5.27 -20.97
CA LEU A 142 -7.40 -4.75 -20.71
C LEU A 142 -7.30 -3.36 -20.05
N PRO A 143 -8.35 -2.52 -20.10
CA PRO A 143 -8.43 -1.34 -19.24
C PRO A 143 -8.26 -1.71 -17.75
N LEU A 144 -7.86 -0.76 -16.91
CA LEU A 144 -7.77 -0.98 -15.44
C LEU A 144 -9.14 -1.33 -14.85
N GLU A 145 -10.20 -0.72 -15.39
CA GLU A 145 -11.58 -1.04 -15.08
C GLU A 145 -12.47 -0.84 -16.31
N TRP A 146 -13.58 -1.59 -16.40
CA TRP A 146 -14.61 -1.33 -17.41
C TRP A 146 -16.01 -1.73 -16.92
N ALA A 147 -17.02 -0.97 -17.36
CA ALA A 147 -18.42 -1.29 -17.06
C ALA A 147 -19.03 -2.26 -18.08
N ARG A 148 -19.68 -3.33 -17.62
CA ARG A 148 -20.39 -4.32 -18.46
C ARG A 148 -21.68 -4.78 -17.81
N GLY A 149 -22.62 -5.27 -18.63
CA GLY A 149 -23.82 -5.96 -18.15
C GLY A 149 -23.53 -7.46 -17.98
N ASP A 150 -23.87 -8.02 -16.83
CA ASP A 150 -23.83 -9.47 -16.60
C ASP A 150 -24.75 -9.86 -15.43
N VAL A 151 -24.88 -11.16 -15.18
CA VAL A 151 -25.48 -11.67 -13.93
C VAL A 151 -24.33 -11.91 -12.96
N TRP A 152 -24.36 -11.23 -11.80
CA TRP A 152 -23.26 -11.25 -10.85
C TRP A 152 -23.54 -12.24 -9.72
N LEU A 153 -22.79 -13.34 -9.71
CA LEU A 153 -22.90 -14.35 -8.65
C LEU A 153 -22.13 -13.87 -7.41
N ASN A 154 -22.73 -14.07 -6.25
CA ASN A 154 -22.04 -13.96 -4.95
C ASN A 154 -21.51 -15.35 -4.56
N TRP A 155 -20.60 -15.44 -3.60
CA TRP A 155 -19.92 -16.69 -3.23
C TRP A 155 -20.26 -17.12 -1.81
N LYS A 156 -20.51 -18.41 -1.60
CA LYS A 156 -20.69 -18.98 -0.24
C LYS A 156 -19.42 -18.81 0.61
N GLN A 157 -18.27 -18.90 -0.04
CA GLN A 157 -16.97 -18.62 0.53
C GLN A 157 -16.19 -17.78 -0.48
N ASN A 158 -15.62 -16.67 -0.01
CA ASN A 158 -14.74 -15.84 -0.82
C ASN A 158 -13.45 -16.63 -1.16
N PRO A 159 -13.10 -16.83 -2.44
CA PRO A 159 -11.92 -17.61 -2.82
C PRO A 159 -10.60 -16.82 -2.73
N SER A 160 -10.61 -15.50 -2.51
CA SER A 160 -9.39 -14.69 -2.33
C SER A 160 -8.44 -15.34 -1.30
N GLY A 161 -7.14 -15.28 -1.58
CA GLY A 161 -6.11 -15.93 -0.76
C GLY A 161 -5.93 -17.43 -1.01
N GLN A 162 -6.92 -18.14 -1.56
CA GLN A 162 -6.82 -19.57 -1.91
C GLN A 162 -6.65 -19.81 -3.41
N VAL A 163 -6.93 -18.79 -4.22
CA VAL A 163 -6.79 -18.81 -5.67
C VAL A 163 -6.08 -17.54 -6.14
N HIS A 164 -5.58 -17.56 -7.37
CA HIS A 164 -5.11 -16.34 -8.00
C HIS A 164 -6.26 -15.53 -8.60
N THR A 165 -6.66 -14.45 -7.94
CA THR A 165 -7.73 -13.57 -8.42
C THR A 165 -7.20 -12.61 -9.48
N VAL A 166 -7.75 -12.69 -10.70
CA VAL A 166 -7.30 -11.85 -11.82
C VAL A 166 -8.23 -10.64 -12.06
N ALA A 167 -9.49 -10.73 -11.63
CA ALA A 167 -10.46 -9.64 -11.74
C ALA A 167 -11.53 -9.71 -10.63
N ARG A 168 -12.05 -8.53 -10.26
CA ARG A 168 -13.12 -8.35 -9.28
C ARG A 168 -14.26 -7.51 -9.84
N VAL A 169 -15.47 -7.66 -9.32
CA VAL A 169 -16.59 -6.78 -9.64
C VAL A 169 -16.83 -5.82 -8.47
N ARG A 170 -17.08 -4.54 -8.77
CA ARG A 170 -17.23 -3.49 -7.78
C ARG A 170 -18.67 -3.36 -7.34
N GLU A 171 -19.01 -3.82 -6.14
CA GLU A 171 -20.40 -3.89 -5.67
C GLU A 171 -21.10 -2.53 -5.55
N ARG A 172 -20.39 -1.45 -5.21
CA ARG A 172 -20.95 -0.09 -5.20
C ARG A 172 -21.43 0.44 -6.56
N SER A 173 -21.28 -0.33 -7.64
CA SER A 173 -21.73 0.04 -8.98
C SER A 173 -23.04 -0.64 -9.41
N TYR A 174 -23.60 -1.53 -8.58
CA TYR A 174 -24.86 -2.24 -8.83
C TYR A 174 -25.55 -2.64 -7.52
N GLU A 175 -26.63 -3.43 -7.58
CA GLU A 175 -27.33 -3.96 -6.39
C GLU A 175 -26.91 -5.43 -6.14
N PRO A 176 -25.99 -5.71 -5.18
CA PRO A 176 -25.43 -7.05 -4.97
C PRO A 176 -26.36 -8.03 -4.23
N GLY A 177 -27.46 -7.56 -3.65
CA GLY A 177 -28.40 -8.42 -2.92
C GLY A 177 -27.96 -8.73 -1.47
N GLN A 178 -28.58 -9.75 -0.86
CA GLN A 178 -28.38 -10.07 0.56
C GLN A 178 -27.03 -10.73 0.85
N ASP A 179 -26.51 -11.52 -0.09
CA ASP A 179 -25.23 -12.21 0.03
C ASP A 179 -24.05 -11.37 -0.51
N ALA A 180 -24.11 -10.04 -0.37
CA ALA A 180 -23.09 -9.13 -0.88
C ALA A 180 -21.69 -9.46 -0.31
N MET A 181 -20.68 -9.47 -1.18
CA MET A 181 -19.28 -9.77 -0.86
C MET A 181 -18.52 -8.55 -0.32
N GLY A 182 -19.05 -7.34 -0.51
CA GLY A 182 -18.44 -6.08 -0.13
C GLY A 182 -17.39 -5.60 -1.13
N TRP A 183 -16.24 -5.16 -0.61
CA TRP A 183 -15.16 -4.61 -1.45
C TRP A 183 -14.37 -5.69 -2.19
N ASP A 184 -14.26 -6.90 -1.62
CA ASP A 184 -13.55 -8.03 -2.20
C ASP A 184 -14.55 -9.00 -2.83
N HIS A 185 -14.85 -8.79 -4.11
CA HIS A 185 -15.73 -9.66 -4.88
C HIS A 185 -15.00 -10.24 -6.11
N PRO A 186 -14.26 -11.35 -5.94
CA PRO A 186 -13.61 -12.04 -7.06
C PRO A 186 -14.63 -12.43 -8.13
N VAL A 187 -14.34 -12.11 -9.39
CA VAL A 187 -15.21 -12.50 -10.52
C VAL A 187 -14.47 -13.36 -11.53
N SER A 188 -13.15 -13.39 -11.50
CA SER A 188 -12.35 -14.33 -12.30
C SER A 188 -11.07 -14.68 -11.58
N TRP A 189 -10.69 -15.96 -11.64
CA TRP A 189 -9.50 -16.47 -10.97
C TRP A 189 -8.94 -17.71 -11.67
N CYS A 190 -7.70 -18.04 -11.33
CA CYS A 190 -7.05 -19.26 -11.72
C CYS A 190 -6.29 -19.90 -10.56
N HIS A 191 -6.01 -21.19 -10.67
CA HIS A 191 -5.02 -21.90 -9.85
C HIS A 191 -4.53 -23.14 -10.60
N ASP A 192 -3.40 -23.69 -10.16
CA ASP A 192 -3.06 -25.07 -10.48
C ASP A 192 -3.77 -26.02 -9.51
N TYR A 193 -4.51 -26.99 -10.03
CA TYR A 193 -5.33 -27.92 -9.25
C TYR A 193 -4.98 -29.37 -9.58
N GLU A 194 -4.48 -30.11 -8.58
CA GLU A 194 -4.03 -31.51 -8.70
C GLU A 194 -3.11 -31.78 -9.91
N GLY A 195 -2.29 -30.80 -10.32
CA GLY A 195 -1.37 -30.90 -11.46
C GLY A 195 -1.93 -30.42 -12.80
N GLY A 196 -3.19 -29.97 -12.83
CA GLY A 196 -3.79 -29.33 -14.01
C GLY A 196 -4.14 -27.86 -13.83
N ARG A 197 -4.57 -27.21 -14.91
CA ARG A 197 -4.90 -25.78 -14.94
C ARG A 197 -6.39 -25.55 -14.78
N SER A 198 -6.81 -24.78 -13.77
CA SER A 198 -8.19 -24.37 -13.59
C SER A 198 -8.33 -22.85 -13.72
N PHE A 199 -9.25 -22.42 -14.59
CA PHE A 199 -9.66 -21.03 -14.68
C PHE A 199 -11.17 -20.96 -14.52
N TYR A 200 -11.64 -19.99 -13.76
CA TYR A 200 -13.07 -19.70 -13.64
C TYR A 200 -13.33 -18.23 -13.89
N THR A 201 -14.44 -17.92 -14.58
CA THR A 201 -15.00 -16.57 -14.65
C THR A 201 -16.50 -16.62 -14.39
N GLY A 202 -16.95 -15.80 -13.44
CA GLY A 202 -18.36 -15.53 -13.17
C GLY A 202 -19.03 -14.70 -14.27
N MET A 203 -18.28 -14.13 -15.21
CA MET A 203 -18.82 -13.42 -16.37
C MET A 203 -19.27 -14.38 -17.49
N GLY A 204 -20.25 -13.96 -18.28
CA GLY A 204 -20.84 -14.75 -19.38
C GLY A 204 -22.25 -15.26 -19.08
N GLY A 205 -22.94 -14.67 -18.11
CA GLY A 205 -24.31 -15.01 -17.73
C GLY A 205 -25.38 -14.55 -18.71
N THR A 206 -25.03 -13.71 -19.69
CA THR A 206 -25.93 -13.23 -20.76
C THR A 206 -25.39 -13.52 -22.16
N ALA A 207 -26.28 -13.71 -23.14
CA ALA A 207 -25.88 -13.90 -24.53
C ALA A 207 -25.13 -12.67 -25.10
N ALA A 208 -25.63 -11.46 -24.80
CA ALA A 208 -25.04 -10.20 -25.25
C ALA A 208 -23.63 -9.96 -24.67
N GLY A 209 -23.32 -10.49 -23.49
CA GLY A 209 -22.01 -10.37 -22.87
C GLY A 209 -20.86 -10.89 -23.76
N PHE A 210 -21.13 -11.92 -24.56
CA PHE A 210 -20.15 -12.53 -25.46
C PHE A 210 -19.75 -11.66 -26.67
N ASP A 211 -20.47 -10.58 -26.96
CA ASP A 211 -20.12 -9.65 -28.05
C ASP A 211 -19.17 -8.53 -27.62
N GLY A 212 -18.98 -8.32 -26.31
CA GLY A 212 -18.09 -7.30 -25.77
C GLY A 212 -16.62 -7.57 -26.06
N ALA A 213 -15.91 -6.60 -26.64
CA ALA A 213 -14.50 -6.73 -27.01
C ALA A 213 -13.59 -7.05 -25.81
N ASN A 214 -13.77 -6.37 -24.68
CA ASN A 214 -12.99 -6.62 -23.46
C ASN A 214 -13.23 -8.04 -22.93
N PHE A 215 -14.48 -8.52 -22.93
CA PHE A 215 -14.77 -9.88 -22.48
C PHE A 215 -14.20 -10.95 -23.43
N ARG A 216 -14.29 -10.74 -24.74
CA ARG A 216 -13.66 -11.64 -25.73
C ARG A 216 -12.15 -11.70 -25.56
N LYS A 217 -11.51 -10.57 -25.25
CA LYS A 217 -10.08 -10.52 -24.93
C LYS A 217 -9.76 -11.28 -23.63
N HIS A 218 -10.55 -11.07 -22.59
CA HIS A 218 -10.42 -11.80 -21.32
C HIS A 218 -10.56 -13.32 -21.51
N LEU A 219 -11.62 -13.73 -22.19
CA LEU A 219 -11.90 -15.13 -22.52
C LEU A 219 -10.79 -15.73 -23.41
N SER A 220 -10.24 -14.95 -24.34
CA SER A 220 -9.11 -15.39 -25.16
C SER A 220 -7.88 -15.73 -24.32
N GLY A 221 -7.50 -14.87 -23.38
CA GLY A 221 -6.37 -15.14 -22.50
C GLY A 221 -6.60 -16.32 -21.56
N ALA A 222 -7.80 -16.45 -20.99
CA ALA A 222 -8.18 -17.60 -20.18
C ALA A 222 -8.10 -18.92 -20.97
N LEU A 223 -8.60 -18.95 -22.20
CA LEU A 223 -8.50 -20.10 -23.10
C LEU A 223 -7.05 -20.42 -23.50
N GLN A 224 -6.24 -19.40 -23.76
CA GLN A 224 -4.83 -19.57 -24.08
C GLN A 224 -4.06 -20.17 -22.91
N TRP A 225 -4.25 -19.67 -21.69
CA TRP A 225 -3.59 -20.23 -20.51
C TRP A 225 -4.08 -21.65 -20.21
N THR A 226 -5.39 -21.88 -20.13
CA THR A 226 -5.95 -23.22 -19.84
C THR A 226 -5.56 -24.27 -20.91
N SER A 227 -5.41 -23.86 -22.17
CA SER A 227 -4.99 -24.74 -23.26
C SER A 227 -3.48 -24.89 -23.43
N ARG A 228 -2.67 -24.26 -22.56
CA ARG A 228 -1.20 -24.22 -22.58
C ARG A 228 -0.58 -23.54 -23.80
N LEU A 229 -1.27 -22.55 -24.34
CA LEU A 229 -0.76 -21.65 -25.38
C LEU A 229 -0.08 -20.41 -24.79
N ALA A 230 -0.27 -20.15 -23.50
CA ALA A 230 0.38 -19.08 -22.75
C ALA A 230 0.81 -19.54 -21.35
N ARG A 231 1.84 -18.89 -20.80
CA ARG A 231 2.21 -18.97 -19.39
C ARG A 231 1.51 -17.88 -18.61
N ALA A 232 1.26 -18.16 -17.34
CA ALA A 232 0.85 -17.19 -16.36
C ALA A 232 1.18 -17.75 -14.98
N ASP A 233 1.39 -16.85 -14.02
CA ASP A 233 1.42 -17.20 -12.62
C ASP A 233 -0.02 -17.27 -12.11
N CYS A 234 -0.40 -18.40 -11.51
CA CYS A 234 -1.70 -18.58 -10.88
C CYS A 234 -1.56 -18.92 -9.40
N GLN A 235 -0.48 -18.43 -8.79
CA GLN A 235 -0.08 -18.66 -7.41
C GLN A 235 0.21 -17.36 -6.64
N ALA A 236 0.33 -16.24 -7.34
CA ALA A 236 0.82 -14.98 -6.78
C ALA A 236 -0.03 -14.38 -5.66
N THR A 237 -1.36 -14.58 -5.65
CA THR A 237 -2.24 -14.10 -4.55
C THR A 237 -2.72 -15.23 -3.65
N ILE A 238 -2.05 -16.39 -3.67
CA ILE A 238 -2.30 -17.47 -2.72
C ILE A 238 -1.46 -17.21 -1.48
N THR A 239 -2.10 -17.05 -0.33
CA THR A 239 -1.45 -16.53 0.88
C THR A 239 -0.47 -17.53 1.48
N ASP A 240 -0.77 -18.82 1.39
CA ASP A 240 0.12 -19.93 1.81
C ASP A 240 1.45 -20.00 1.03
N ASN A 241 1.59 -19.26 -0.06
CA ASN A 241 2.84 -19.17 -0.83
C ASN A 241 3.79 -18.09 -0.31
N TYR A 242 3.54 -17.49 0.86
CA TYR A 242 4.40 -16.50 1.46
C TYR A 242 4.85 -16.94 2.85
N GLU A 243 6.10 -16.64 3.17
CA GLU A 243 6.67 -16.90 4.50
C GLU A 243 7.21 -15.60 5.08
N ALA A 244 6.80 -15.28 6.32
CA ALA A 244 7.34 -14.16 7.09
C ALA A 244 8.28 -14.68 8.20
N THR A 245 9.56 -14.36 8.09
CA THR A 245 10.61 -14.79 9.03
C THR A 245 11.13 -13.61 9.85
N ARG A 246 11.19 -13.77 11.17
CA ARG A 246 11.85 -12.81 12.07
C ARG A 246 13.38 -12.94 11.94
N LEU A 247 14.05 -11.82 11.67
CA LEU A 247 15.51 -11.75 11.45
C LEU A 247 16.30 -11.37 12.72
N THR A 248 15.67 -10.70 13.67
CA THR A 248 16.34 -10.21 14.89
C THR A 248 16.03 -11.09 16.10
N GLN A 249 16.95 -11.15 17.06
CA GLN A 249 16.62 -11.65 18.40
C GLN A 249 15.81 -10.60 19.18
N PRO A 250 15.15 -10.97 20.29
CA PRO A 250 14.56 -9.99 21.21
C PRO A 250 15.61 -9.01 21.73
N ASN A 251 15.25 -7.72 21.80
CA ASN A 251 16.06 -6.71 22.46
C ASN A 251 16.38 -7.16 23.89
N GLN A 252 17.66 -7.13 24.26
CA GLN A 252 18.08 -7.38 25.63
C GLN A 252 18.00 -6.10 26.48
N PRO A 253 17.64 -6.21 27.77
CA PRO A 253 17.72 -5.09 28.70
C PRO A 253 19.11 -4.44 28.68
N ASP A 254 19.16 -3.11 28.72
CA ASP A 254 20.37 -2.27 28.77
C ASP A 254 21.33 -2.33 27.55
N GLU A 255 21.13 -3.24 26.59
CA GLU A 255 22.03 -3.38 25.43
C GLU A 255 21.47 -2.71 24.16
N LEU A 256 20.17 -2.87 23.89
CA LEU A 256 19.51 -2.41 22.66
C LEU A 256 20.34 -2.77 21.41
N ASP A 257 20.83 -4.01 21.33
CA ASP A 257 21.82 -4.47 20.34
C ASP A 257 21.20 -5.11 19.10
N GLN A 258 19.88 -5.31 19.08
CA GLN A 258 19.16 -5.94 17.99
C GLN A 258 18.42 -4.93 17.11
N ILE A 259 17.51 -4.13 17.67
CA ILE A 259 16.75 -3.16 16.85
C ILE A 259 16.38 -1.87 17.62
N GLY A 260 16.59 -1.84 18.93
CA GLY A 260 16.25 -0.68 19.75
C GLY A 260 14.74 -0.44 19.78
N GLU A 261 14.33 0.84 19.85
CA GLU A 261 12.96 1.29 19.62
C GLU A 261 12.79 1.60 18.12
N PRO A 262 12.28 0.66 17.29
CA PRO A 262 12.41 0.75 15.84
C PRO A 262 11.75 2.01 15.26
N HIS A 263 12.35 2.62 14.25
CA HIS A 263 11.76 3.72 13.52
C HIS A 263 11.95 3.57 12.00
N GLY A 264 13.12 3.91 11.46
CA GLY A 264 13.38 3.83 10.02
C GLY A 264 14.25 2.64 9.63
N LEU A 265 14.14 2.21 8.37
CA LEU A 265 15.02 1.22 7.75
C LEU A 265 15.50 1.67 6.38
N ASP A 266 16.67 1.20 5.98
CA ASP A 266 17.12 1.29 4.60
C ASP A 266 17.98 0.08 4.21
N ILE A 267 18.09 -0.22 2.91
CA ILE A 267 18.70 -1.46 2.43
C ILE A 267 19.78 -1.15 1.39
N ALA A 268 21.00 -1.63 1.61
CA ALA A 268 22.09 -1.49 0.67
C ALA A 268 21.95 -2.49 -0.50
N GLU A 269 22.57 -2.18 -1.65
CA GLU A 269 22.55 -3.07 -2.84
C GLU A 269 23.14 -4.46 -2.57
N ASP A 270 24.01 -4.60 -1.56
CA ASP A 270 24.59 -5.89 -1.15
C ASP A 270 23.67 -6.71 -0.21
N GLY A 271 22.47 -6.20 0.06
CA GLY A 271 21.43 -6.83 0.88
C GLY A 271 21.55 -6.60 2.38
N ARG A 272 22.55 -5.84 2.86
CA ARG A 272 22.59 -5.43 4.27
C ARG A 272 21.41 -4.51 4.58
N VAL A 273 20.72 -4.80 5.68
CA VAL A 273 19.58 -4.01 6.15
C VAL A 273 20.00 -3.16 7.33
N PHE A 274 19.84 -1.85 7.19
CA PHE A 274 20.14 -0.85 8.21
C PHE A 274 18.85 -0.44 8.90
N SER A 275 18.86 -0.37 10.23
CA SER A 275 17.70 0.05 11.01
C SER A 275 18.11 1.00 12.11
N ILE A 276 17.25 1.97 12.43
CA ILE A 276 17.47 2.91 13.52
C ILE A 276 16.51 2.68 14.68
N GLY A 277 17.03 2.88 15.90
CA GLY A 277 16.26 2.97 17.12
C GLY A 277 16.11 4.43 17.57
N ARG A 278 14.87 4.88 17.84
CA ARG A 278 14.52 6.29 18.08
C ARG A 278 15.21 6.91 19.28
N GLY A 279 15.25 6.21 20.42
CA GLY A 279 15.95 6.69 21.61
C GLY A 279 15.38 6.23 22.94
N GLY A 280 14.17 5.66 22.95
CA GLY A 280 13.52 5.10 24.13
C GLY A 280 14.20 3.83 24.64
N GLY A 281 14.30 3.74 25.97
CA GLY A 281 14.79 2.53 26.64
C GLY A 281 13.73 1.43 26.70
N MET A 282 14.08 0.32 27.35
CA MET A 282 13.09 -0.72 27.70
C MET A 282 12.02 -0.16 28.66
N PRO A 283 10.83 -0.78 28.78
CA PRO A 283 9.71 -0.18 29.53
C PRO A 283 10.00 0.12 31.01
N ASP A 284 10.88 -0.64 31.66
CA ASP A 284 11.27 -0.44 33.06
C ASP A 284 12.47 0.52 33.23
N ALA A 285 13.04 1.03 32.14
CA ALA A 285 14.15 1.97 32.19
C ALA A 285 13.68 3.33 32.75
N PRO A 286 14.50 4.01 33.58
CA PRO A 286 14.15 5.30 34.13
C PRO A 286 14.03 6.35 33.01
N VAL A 287 13.02 7.21 33.14
CA VAL A 287 12.75 8.34 32.24
C VAL A 287 12.86 9.63 33.04
N VAL A 288 13.65 10.58 32.54
CA VAL A 288 13.81 11.91 33.16
C VAL A 288 12.89 12.89 32.44
N THR A 289 11.86 13.38 33.14
CA THR A 289 10.85 14.30 32.58
C THR A 289 10.94 15.72 33.13
N ASP A 290 11.70 15.93 34.20
CA ASP A 290 11.90 17.22 34.88
C ASP A 290 12.83 18.13 34.07
N TRP A 291 12.33 19.29 33.64
CA TRP A 291 13.09 20.25 32.82
C TRP A 291 14.25 20.92 33.56
N ASP A 292 14.23 20.91 34.90
CA ASP A 292 15.37 21.41 35.70
C ASP A 292 16.57 20.45 35.66
N ASP A 293 16.33 19.17 35.36
CA ASP A 293 17.38 18.15 35.23
C ASP A 293 18.10 18.27 33.86
N PRO A 294 19.45 18.35 33.83
CA PRO A 294 20.19 18.38 32.57
C PRO A 294 20.10 17.09 31.74
N GLN A 295 19.55 15.99 32.28
CA GLN A 295 19.35 14.73 31.58
C GLN A 295 17.92 14.55 31.03
N VAL A 296 17.08 15.58 31.09
CA VAL A 296 15.69 15.52 30.60
C VAL A 296 15.63 15.03 29.15
N GLY A 297 14.88 13.95 28.93
CA GLY A 297 14.69 13.38 27.59
C GLY A 297 15.92 12.71 26.96
N LEU A 298 17.06 12.59 27.66
CA LEU A 298 18.26 11.95 27.12
C LEU A 298 17.99 10.47 26.79
N GLY A 299 18.13 10.12 25.51
CA GLY A 299 17.95 8.78 24.97
C GLY A 299 19.13 8.33 24.11
N GLN A 300 19.16 7.03 23.81
CA GLN A 300 20.19 6.41 22.97
C GLN A 300 19.62 6.13 21.57
N GLY A 301 19.85 7.05 20.63
CA GLY A 301 19.52 6.83 19.21
C GLY A 301 20.49 5.80 18.64
N THR A 302 20.00 4.65 18.20
CA THR A 302 20.86 3.51 17.84
C THR A 302 20.81 3.22 16.34
N LEU A 303 21.93 2.75 15.77
CA LEU A 303 22.00 2.24 14.40
C LEU A 303 22.38 0.76 14.44
N HIS A 304 21.68 -0.07 13.69
CA HIS A 304 21.94 -1.51 13.57
C HIS A 304 22.06 -1.93 12.11
N VAL A 305 22.79 -3.02 11.89
CA VAL A 305 22.96 -3.64 10.57
C VAL A 305 22.74 -5.13 10.69
N TRP A 306 21.76 -5.66 9.96
CA TRP A 306 21.62 -7.10 9.72
C TRP A 306 22.34 -7.47 8.43
N ASP A 307 23.24 -8.46 8.50
CA ASP A 307 24.02 -8.93 7.35
C ASP A 307 23.51 -10.30 6.86
N PRO A 308 22.94 -10.39 5.65
CA PRO A 308 22.39 -11.65 5.12
C PRO A 308 23.45 -12.76 4.97
N ARG A 309 24.74 -12.43 4.86
CA ARG A 309 25.82 -13.42 4.70
C ARG A 309 26.15 -14.12 6.00
N THR A 310 25.93 -13.44 7.13
CA THR A 310 26.24 -13.97 8.47
C THR A 310 25.02 -14.27 9.31
N GLU A 311 23.84 -13.79 8.88
CA GLU A 311 22.56 -13.85 9.58
C GLU A 311 22.64 -13.25 10.99
N LYS A 312 23.45 -12.19 11.15
CA LYS A 312 23.69 -11.54 12.44
C LYS A 312 23.43 -10.05 12.36
N VAL A 313 22.98 -9.51 13.49
CA VAL A 313 22.85 -8.08 13.73
C VAL A 313 24.09 -7.54 14.41
N THR A 314 24.53 -6.35 13.98
CA THR A 314 25.56 -5.54 14.64
C THR A 314 24.98 -4.20 15.03
N LYS A 315 25.09 -3.82 16.32
CA LYS A 315 24.91 -2.42 16.75
C LYS A 315 26.08 -1.59 16.20
N ALA A 316 25.81 -0.81 15.16
CA ALA A 316 26.81 -0.06 14.41
C ALA A 316 27.24 1.24 15.10
N GLY A 317 26.32 1.89 15.82
CA GLY A 317 26.60 3.17 16.47
C GLY A 317 25.51 3.59 17.46
N THR A 318 25.77 4.66 18.21
CA THR A 318 24.80 5.30 19.11
C THR A 318 25.04 6.81 19.13
N LEU A 319 23.96 7.59 19.09
CA LEU A 319 23.93 9.04 19.21
C LEU A 319 23.13 9.43 20.45
N ASP A 320 23.58 10.48 21.14
CA ASP A 320 22.85 11.05 22.29
C ASP A 320 21.74 11.97 21.77
N VAL A 321 20.50 11.51 21.87
CA VAL A 321 19.33 12.18 21.29
C VAL A 321 18.35 12.66 22.35
N PHE A 322 17.60 13.72 22.07
CA PHE A 322 16.44 14.08 22.86
C PHE A 322 15.25 13.20 22.43
N GLY A 323 15.06 12.05 23.07
CA GLY A 323 14.04 11.08 22.65
C GLY A 323 13.40 10.25 23.77
N ASN A 324 14.00 10.19 24.96
CA ASN A 324 13.53 9.35 26.05
C ASN A 324 12.80 10.15 27.13
N LYS A 325 11.62 10.68 26.80
CA LYS A 325 10.72 11.37 27.74
C LYS A 325 9.49 10.54 28.12
N GLY A 326 9.44 9.29 27.65
CA GLY A 326 8.35 8.34 27.89
C GLY A 326 7.05 8.68 27.17
N GLY A 327 6.02 7.86 27.41
CA GLY A 327 4.64 8.15 26.99
C GLY A 327 3.87 8.98 28.00
N GLY A 328 2.60 9.26 27.70
CA GLY A 328 1.69 9.99 28.61
C GLY A 328 0.83 11.02 27.89
N ASP A 329 0.45 12.07 28.62
CA ASP A 329 -0.31 13.20 28.09
C ASP A 329 0.53 14.05 27.12
N GLU A 330 -0.13 14.90 26.34
CA GLU A 330 0.46 15.70 25.26
C GLU A 330 1.69 16.53 25.66
N LEU A 331 1.69 17.08 26.88
CA LEU A 331 2.78 17.92 27.41
C LEU A 331 3.89 17.12 28.12
N VAL A 332 3.76 15.79 28.15
CA VAL A 332 4.71 14.89 28.80
C VAL A 332 5.44 14.05 27.78
N LYS A 333 4.71 13.43 26.84
CA LYS A 333 5.31 12.54 25.83
C LYS A 333 6.16 13.30 24.81
N ASN A 334 7.07 12.59 24.15
CA ASN A 334 7.99 13.17 23.15
C ASN A 334 8.22 12.19 21.98
N GLU A 335 8.11 12.70 20.76
CA GLU A 335 8.37 11.93 19.52
C GLU A 335 9.75 12.23 18.91
N GLU A 336 10.50 13.19 19.43
CA GLU A 336 11.86 13.48 18.94
C GLU A 336 12.81 12.29 19.16
N GLY A 337 13.97 12.28 18.49
CA GLY A 337 14.96 11.22 18.62
C GLY A 337 15.78 11.06 17.35
N LEU A 338 16.18 9.83 17.04
CA LEU A 338 16.70 9.42 15.74
C LEU A 338 15.56 8.89 14.87
N LEU A 339 15.17 9.63 13.82
CA LEU A 339 13.87 9.48 13.17
C LEU A 339 13.93 9.02 11.71
N GLY A 340 14.99 9.39 11.00
CA GLY A 340 15.13 9.04 9.59
C GLY A 340 16.51 8.52 9.27
N ILE A 341 16.58 7.64 8.26
CA ILE A 341 17.78 7.09 7.68
C ILE A 341 17.61 7.05 6.16
N ALA A 342 18.66 7.43 5.43
CA ALA A 342 18.83 7.11 4.02
C ALA A 342 20.30 6.81 3.76
N LEU A 343 20.58 5.73 3.04
CA LEU A 343 21.91 5.43 2.52
C LEU A 343 22.15 6.30 1.29
N ASP A 344 23.38 6.79 1.13
CA ASP A 344 23.78 7.48 -0.08
C ASP A 344 23.60 6.55 -1.31
N PRO A 345 23.18 7.04 -2.49
CA PRO A 345 23.07 6.20 -3.68
C PRO A 345 24.38 5.45 -4.02
N ASP A 346 25.54 6.04 -3.71
CA ASP A 346 26.87 5.42 -3.89
C ASP A 346 27.39 4.82 -2.56
N PHE A 347 26.51 4.39 -1.65
CA PHE A 347 26.86 3.96 -0.28
C PHE A 347 27.94 2.87 -0.23
N LEU A 348 27.92 1.91 -1.15
CA LEU A 348 28.93 0.83 -1.18
C LEU A 348 30.32 1.32 -1.64
N GLU A 349 30.41 2.52 -2.20
CA GLU A 349 31.67 3.15 -2.60
C GLU A 349 32.16 4.15 -1.54
N ASN A 350 31.25 4.93 -0.98
CA ASN A 350 31.58 6.07 -0.12
C ASN A 350 31.29 5.84 1.38
N GLY A 351 30.45 4.87 1.74
CA GLY A 351 30.04 4.59 3.13
C GLY A 351 29.25 5.73 3.79
N ARG A 352 28.65 6.66 3.04
CA ARG A 352 27.94 7.81 3.59
C ARG A 352 26.49 7.46 3.95
N ILE A 353 26.08 7.80 5.18
CA ILE A 353 24.70 7.61 5.67
C ILE A 353 24.13 8.95 6.10
N TYR A 354 22.88 9.24 5.74
CA TYR A 354 22.15 10.43 6.16
C TYR A 354 21.17 10.07 7.28
N LEU A 355 21.21 10.85 8.37
CA LEU A 355 20.35 10.66 9.54
C LEU A 355 19.58 11.95 9.86
N HIS A 356 18.27 11.80 10.12
CA HIS A 356 17.39 12.86 10.60
C HIS A 356 17.15 12.69 12.10
N TRP A 357 17.60 13.64 12.91
CA TRP A 357 17.65 13.48 14.35
C TRP A 357 17.64 14.78 15.16
N THR A 358 17.39 14.65 16.47
CA THR A 358 17.32 15.76 17.43
C THR A 358 18.38 15.56 18.53
N PRO A 359 19.51 16.30 18.48
CA PRO A 359 20.59 16.17 19.46
C PRO A 359 20.16 16.62 20.86
N HIS A 360 20.45 15.81 21.87
CA HIS A 360 20.14 16.19 23.26
C HIS A 360 20.95 17.41 23.72
N SER A 361 22.18 17.57 23.25
CA SER A 361 23.09 18.66 23.66
C SER A 361 22.62 20.05 23.25
N GLU A 362 21.65 20.16 22.35
CA GLU A 362 21.21 21.42 21.74
C GLU A 362 19.77 21.80 22.09
N ILE A 363 19.21 21.18 23.15
CA ILE A 363 17.92 21.60 23.68
C ILE A 363 18.03 22.86 24.54
N ASP A 364 17.06 23.75 24.42
CA ASP A 364 16.83 24.86 25.34
C ASP A 364 15.75 24.44 26.35
N ARG A 365 16.17 24.23 27.60
CA ARG A 365 15.30 23.80 28.70
C ARG A 365 14.46 24.94 29.29
N GLU A 366 14.77 26.20 29.00
CA GLU A 366 13.98 27.35 29.46
C GLU A 366 12.82 27.63 28.50
N THR A 367 13.12 27.65 27.20
CA THR A 367 12.11 27.92 26.16
C THR A 367 11.42 26.65 25.67
N HIS A 368 11.92 25.47 26.04
CA HIS A 368 11.47 24.16 25.55
C HIS A 368 11.53 24.12 24.01
N MET A 369 12.70 24.46 23.47
CA MET A 369 12.98 24.43 22.04
C MET A 369 14.15 23.48 21.76
N ALA A 370 14.23 22.97 20.54
CA ALA A 370 15.38 22.20 20.06
C ALA A 370 15.66 22.52 18.59
N GLU A 371 16.84 22.13 18.12
CA GLU A 371 17.17 22.09 16.70
C GLU A 371 17.07 20.66 16.21
N ARG A 372 16.16 20.42 15.26
CA ARG A 372 16.13 19.17 14.50
C ARG A 372 17.04 19.32 13.29
N ARG A 373 17.75 18.25 12.91
CA ARG A 373 18.68 18.32 11.78
C ARG A 373 18.77 17.05 10.96
N VAL A 374 19.24 17.24 9.72
CA VAL A 374 19.72 16.18 8.84
C VAL A 374 21.23 16.31 8.78
N SER A 375 21.93 15.23 9.10
CA SER A 375 23.39 15.16 9.05
C SER A 375 23.83 13.94 8.26
N SER A 376 24.98 14.02 7.59
CA SER A 376 25.67 12.86 7.05
C SER A 376 26.74 12.36 8.02
N PHE A 377 27.02 11.07 7.95
CA PHE A 377 28.03 10.38 8.75
C PHE A 377 28.75 9.35 7.88
N GLN A 378 30.00 9.07 8.25
CA GLN A 378 30.80 8.00 7.67
C GLN A 378 30.52 6.67 8.37
N PHE A 379 30.25 5.65 7.57
CA PHE A 379 30.14 4.26 7.95
C PHE A 379 31.31 3.46 7.38
N ASP A 380 31.90 2.60 8.21
CA ASP A 380 32.95 1.68 7.81
C ASP A 380 32.33 0.34 7.36
N LEU A 381 32.40 0.10 6.06
CA LEU A 381 31.83 -1.09 5.41
C LEU A 381 32.53 -2.40 5.80
N GLU A 382 33.77 -2.35 6.30
CA GLU A 382 34.53 -3.52 6.75
C GLU A 382 34.19 -3.90 8.19
N THR A 383 34.07 -2.92 9.08
CA THR A 383 33.82 -3.15 10.51
C THR A 383 32.34 -3.10 10.90
N ASN A 384 31.47 -2.66 9.99
CA ASN A 384 30.05 -2.36 10.23
C ASN A 384 29.86 -1.38 11.39
N LYS A 385 30.63 -0.28 11.40
CA LYS A 385 30.58 0.74 12.45
C LYS A 385 30.36 2.13 11.87
N LEU A 386 29.52 2.91 12.56
CA LEU A 386 29.36 4.34 12.32
C LEU A 386 30.48 5.09 13.04
N ASP A 387 31.03 6.15 12.44
CA ASP A 387 31.89 7.12 13.12
C ASP A 387 31.06 8.36 13.51
N PRO A 388 30.63 8.52 14.78
CA PRO A 388 29.86 9.70 15.19
C PRO A 388 30.63 11.01 15.09
N SER A 389 31.98 10.97 15.08
CA SER A 389 32.81 12.17 15.00
C SER A 389 32.91 12.74 13.58
N SER A 390 32.42 11.99 12.59
CA SER A 390 32.39 12.39 11.18
C SER A 390 31.18 13.25 10.78
N GLU A 391 30.33 13.63 11.75
CA GLU A 391 29.09 14.38 11.48
C GLU A 391 29.34 15.61 10.59
N GLN A 392 28.57 15.71 9.51
CA GLN A 392 28.40 16.92 8.72
C GLN A 392 26.91 17.30 8.71
N THR A 393 26.56 18.42 9.34
CA THR A 393 25.19 18.93 9.36
C THR A 393 24.83 19.57 8.02
N LEU A 394 23.87 18.99 7.30
CA LEU A 394 23.37 19.54 6.03
C LEU A 394 22.37 20.66 6.29
N LEU A 395 21.37 20.39 7.12
CA LEU A 395 20.22 21.27 7.33
C LEU A 395 19.73 21.16 8.77
N SER A 396 19.43 22.29 9.42
CA SER A 396 18.78 22.33 10.74
C SER A 396 17.62 23.33 10.76
N TRP A 397 16.68 23.10 11.68
CA TRP A 397 15.56 24.00 11.92
C TRP A 397 15.03 23.90 13.36
N PRO A 398 14.43 25.00 13.88
CA PRO A 398 13.88 25.02 15.21
C PRO A 398 12.56 24.24 15.30
N VAL A 399 12.38 23.56 16.43
CA VAL A 399 11.16 22.87 16.84
C VAL A 399 10.83 23.19 18.29
N GLN A 400 9.54 23.27 18.62
CA GLN A 400 9.09 23.31 20.00
C GLN A 400 9.03 21.89 20.56
N ILE A 401 9.51 21.71 21.78
CA ILE A 401 9.52 20.43 22.53
C ILE A 401 8.76 20.57 23.86
N HIS A 402 7.89 21.58 23.97
CA HIS A 402 7.01 21.77 25.12
C HIS A 402 5.82 20.81 25.07
N SER A 403 5.17 20.76 23.92
CA SER A 403 4.12 19.82 23.57
C SER A 403 4.69 18.84 22.57
N CYS A 404 4.28 17.58 22.64
CA CYS A 404 4.37 16.75 21.45
C CYS A 404 3.45 17.36 20.35
N CYS A 405 3.49 16.97 19.08
CA CYS A 405 3.89 15.71 18.49
C CYS A 405 4.36 15.98 17.04
N HIS A 406 4.48 14.92 16.25
CA HIS A 406 4.68 14.92 14.81
C HIS A 406 6.08 15.38 14.42
N ALA A 407 7.02 14.47 14.59
CA ALA A 407 8.40 14.70 14.18
C ALA A 407 8.65 14.40 12.69
N GLY A 408 7.78 13.61 12.04
CA GLY A 408 8.04 13.07 10.70
C GLY A 408 9.11 11.98 10.75
N GLY A 409 10.01 11.94 9.76
CA GLY A 409 11.11 10.96 9.76
C GLY A 409 11.42 10.35 8.40
N GLY A 410 10.49 10.41 7.45
CA GLY A 410 10.67 9.76 6.15
C GLY A 410 11.83 10.37 5.37
N MET A 411 12.70 9.52 4.82
CA MET A 411 13.81 9.94 3.96
C MET A 411 13.96 8.97 2.80
N ASP A 412 14.23 9.49 1.61
CA ASP A 412 14.55 8.67 0.44
C ASP A 412 15.25 9.50 -0.64
N PHE A 413 15.93 8.84 -1.58
CA PHE A 413 16.59 9.47 -2.72
C PHE A 413 15.80 9.29 -4.01
N ASP A 414 15.81 10.29 -4.89
CA ASP A 414 15.44 10.09 -6.30
C ASP A 414 16.64 9.63 -7.15
N SER A 415 16.37 9.26 -8.41
CA SER A 415 17.38 8.78 -9.35
C SER A 415 18.46 9.82 -9.72
N LYS A 416 18.31 11.06 -9.26
CA LYS A 416 19.23 12.18 -9.51
C LYS A 416 20.06 12.53 -8.27
N GLY A 417 19.96 11.74 -7.20
CA GLY A 417 20.66 12.00 -5.94
C GLY A 417 20.07 13.15 -5.13
N ASN A 418 18.81 13.55 -5.38
CA ASN A 418 18.13 14.48 -4.49
C ASN A 418 17.56 13.72 -3.30
N LEU A 419 17.89 14.20 -2.10
CA LEU A 419 17.37 13.69 -0.84
C LEU A 419 16.02 14.35 -0.53
N TYR A 420 15.00 13.53 -0.32
CA TYR A 420 13.70 13.93 0.20
C TYR A 420 13.69 13.75 1.71
N VAL A 421 13.17 14.74 2.44
CA VAL A 421 13.10 14.71 3.91
C VAL A 421 11.73 15.14 4.38
N ALA A 422 11.00 14.22 5.02
CA ALA A 422 9.67 14.45 5.53
C ALA A 422 9.71 14.94 6.99
N THR A 423 9.15 16.12 7.22
CA THR A 423 9.10 16.79 8.52
C THR A 423 7.66 16.90 9.01
N GLY A 424 7.42 16.53 10.26
CA GLY A 424 6.10 16.74 10.87
C GLY A 424 5.87 18.20 11.25
N ASP A 425 4.61 18.56 11.47
CA ASP A 425 4.16 19.94 11.71
C ASP A 425 4.52 20.49 13.09
N ASN A 426 5.00 19.63 13.99
CA ASN A 426 5.41 19.98 15.34
C ASN A 426 4.32 20.73 16.12
N ASN A 427 3.07 20.26 15.98
CA ASN A 427 1.86 20.93 16.46
C ASN A 427 0.84 19.96 17.09
N SER A 428 -0.03 20.46 17.95
CA SER A 428 -1.09 19.67 18.60
C SER A 428 -2.50 20.12 18.18
N SER A 429 -3.33 19.15 17.79
CA SER A 429 -4.76 19.32 17.54
C SER A 429 -5.62 19.25 18.82
N GLN A 430 -5.07 18.80 19.95
CA GLN A 430 -5.85 18.60 21.19
C GLN A 430 -6.37 19.91 21.78
N PHE A 431 -5.73 21.04 21.46
CA PHE A 431 -6.17 22.38 21.85
C PHE A 431 -7.18 23.01 20.89
N SER A 432 -7.73 22.20 19.97
CA SER A 432 -8.82 22.54 19.03
C SER A 432 -9.87 21.43 18.98
N ASP A 433 -10.11 20.76 20.12
CA ASP A 433 -11.05 19.63 20.26
C ASP A 433 -10.77 18.46 19.30
N GLY A 434 -9.49 18.30 18.90
CA GLY A 434 -9.05 17.29 17.94
C GLY A 434 -9.27 17.66 16.48
N TYR A 435 -9.88 18.81 16.14
CA TYR A 435 -9.97 19.26 14.74
C TYR A 435 -8.63 19.86 14.29
N SER A 436 -8.63 20.64 13.20
CA SER A 436 -7.46 21.39 12.74
C SER A 436 -6.70 22.06 13.89
N GLY A 437 -5.39 21.83 13.99
CA GLY A 437 -4.51 22.57 14.89
C GLY A 437 -4.27 23.99 14.38
N ASN A 438 -5.30 24.82 14.28
CA ASN A 438 -5.22 26.19 13.78
C ASN A 438 -5.50 27.22 14.88
N ASN A 439 -5.18 26.90 16.14
CA ASN A 439 -5.46 27.75 17.27
C ASN A 439 -4.21 28.54 17.72
N PRO A 440 -4.18 29.88 17.57
CA PRO A 440 -3.03 30.69 17.94
C PRO A 440 -2.77 30.78 19.45
N GLN A 441 -3.67 30.24 20.30
CA GLN A 441 -3.54 30.13 21.75
C GLN A 441 -3.96 28.72 22.20
N PRO A 442 -3.07 27.86 22.73
CA PRO A 442 -2.00 28.23 23.65
C PRO A 442 -0.63 28.47 23.00
N ASP A 443 0.23 29.13 23.77
CA ASP A 443 1.67 29.22 23.56
C ASP A 443 2.44 28.91 24.85
N PHE A 444 3.71 28.53 24.69
CA PHE A 444 4.68 28.45 25.76
C PHE A 444 5.85 29.34 25.41
N GLN A 445 6.20 30.27 26.31
CA GLN A 445 7.29 31.24 26.11
C GLN A 445 7.20 31.99 24.77
N GLY A 446 5.98 32.28 24.31
CA GLY A 446 5.74 33.01 23.05
C GLY A 446 5.74 32.16 21.78
N VAL A 447 5.88 30.83 21.89
CA VAL A 447 5.79 29.91 20.75
C VAL A 447 4.49 29.11 20.86
N SER A 448 3.58 29.32 19.91
CA SER A 448 2.37 28.50 19.83
C SER A 448 2.70 27.08 19.37
N PHE A 449 2.16 26.10 20.11
CA PHE A 449 2.23 24.67 19.82
C PHE A 449 0.88 24.09 19.36
N ALA A 450 -0.11 24.96 19.10
CA ALA A 450 -1.45 24.58 18.63
C ALA A 450 -1.87 25.29 17.32
N ASP A 451 -0.95 26.03 16.71
CA ASP A 451 -1.17 26.73 15.43
C ASP A 451 -0.25 26.22 14.29
N ALA A 452 -0.67 25.17 13.60
CA ALA A 452 0.00 24.58 12.44
C ALA A 452 0.03 25.54 11.23
N ARG A 453 -0.68 26.68 11.27
CA ARG A 453 -0.49 27.74 10.28
C ARG A 453 0.86 28.44 10.49
N ARG A 454 1.45 28.41 11.69
CA ARG A 454 2.83 28.85 11.96
C ARG A 454 3.87 27.92 11.35
N THR A 455 3.53 26.65 11.16
CA THR A 455 4.43 25.57 10.70
C THR A 455 4.02 25.06 9.32
N ALA A 456 3.16 24.04 9.23
CA ALA A 456 2.74 23.38 7.99
C ALA A 456 2.21 24.37 6.94
N GLY A 457 1.38 25.33 7.35
CA GLY A 457 0.81 26.36 6.49
C GLY A 457 1.73 27.56 6.20
N ASN A 458 2.88 27.64 6.87
CA ASN A 458 3.83 28.74 6.70
C ASN A 458 4.88 28.40 5.64
N THR A 459 5.01 29.28 4.65
CA THR A 459 5.97 29.12 3.56
C THR A 459 7.41 29.39 3.97
N ASN A 460 7.62 30.07 5.11
CA ASN A 460 8.94 30.37 5.67
C ASN A 460 9.35 29.39 6.80
N ASN A 461 8.70 28.23 6.92
CA ASN A 461 8.97 27.25 7.98
C ASN A 461 9.17 25.85 7.38
N LEU A 462 10.14 25.09 7.92
CA LEU A 462 10.47 23.75 7.44
C LEU A 462 9.66 22.62 8.10
N ASN A 463 8.84 22.91 9.12
CA ASN A 463 7.96 21.92 9.76
C ASN A 463 6.67 21.72 8.95
N GLY A 464 6.18 20.48 8.92
CA GLY A 464 4.98 20.08 8.17
C GLY A 464 5.19 20.13 6.65
N LYS A 465 6.35 19.65 6.20
CA LYS A 465 6.83 19.71 4.81
C LYS A 465 7.38 18.36 4.35
N ILE A 466 7.52 18.21 3.04
CA ILE A 466 8.50 17.29 2.45
C ILE A 466 9.51 18.16 1.71
N LEU A 467 10.74 18.14 2.19
CA LEU A 467 11.84 18.91 1.65
C LEU A 467 12.53 18.12 0.54
N ARG A 468 13.15 18.83 -0.41
CA ARG A 468 13.99 18.22 -1.44
C ARG A 468 15.25 19.04 -1.62
N ILE A 469 16.39 18.44 -1.33
CA ILE A 469 17.72 19.03 -1.41
C ILE A 469 18.66 18.09 -2.16
N HIS A 470 19.77 18.60 -2.69
CA HIS A 470 20.83 17.77 -3.27
C HIS A 470 22.05 17.85 -2.36
N PRO A 471 22.39 16.79 -1.60
CA PRO A 471 23.60 16.75 -0.80
C PRO A 471 24.86 16.97 -1.63
N GLU A 472 25.83 17.70 -1.09
CA GLU A 472 27.12 17.95 -1.74
C GLU A 472 28.26 17.29 -0.95
N ASP A 473 29.37 16.99 -1.64
CA ASP A 473 30.52 16.31 -1.02
C ASP A 473 31.24 17.11 0.07
N ASP A 474 31.04 18.42 0.12
CA ASP A 474 31.60 19.30 1.16
C ASP A 474 30.77 19.29 2.47
N GLY A 475 29.70 18.49 2.51
CA GLY A 475 28.78 18.39 3.64
C GLY A 475 27.64 19.39 3.60
N GLY A 476 27.58 20.25 2.57
CA GLY A 476 26.48 21.16 2.31
C GLY A 476 25.37 20.54 1.46
N TYR A 477 24.52 21.40 0.90
CA TYR A 477 23.51 21.03 -0.08
C TYR A 477 23.25 22.15 -1.08
N THR A 478 22.73 21.79 -2.25
CA THR A 478 22.09 22.70 -3.20
C THR A 478 20.57 22.46 -3.26
N VAL A 479 19.83 23.43 -3.79
CA VAL A 479 18.38 23.32 -3.97
C VAL A 479 18.06 22.92 -5.41
N PRO A 480 17.43 21.77 -5.66
CA PRO A 480 17.04 21.34 -7.00
C PRO A 480 15.97 22.21 -7.63
N GLU A 481 16.03 22.39 -8.96
CA GLU A 481 14.97 23.04 -9.73
C GLU A 481 13.64 22.29 -9.61
N GLY A 482 12.53 23.03 -9.57
CA GLY A 482 11.17 22.46 -9.47
C GLY A 482 10.66 22.27 -8.05
N ASN A 483 11.38 22.77 -7.04
CA ASN A 483 10.82 22.96 -5.70
C ASN A 483 9.69 24.00 -5.72
N LEU A 484 8.84 23.99 -4.70
CA LEU A 484 7.62 24.79 -4.66
C LEU A 484 7.91 26.30 -4.65
N PHE A 485 9.04 26.70 -4.06
CA PHE A 485 9.46 28.08 -3.93
C PHE A 485 10.89 28.28 -4.42
N SER A 486 11.15 29.46 -4.95
CA SER A 486 12.50 29.92 -5.32
C SER A 486 13.26 30.52 -4.15
N GLY A 487 12.56 30.99 -3.11
CA GLY A 487 13.14 31.77 -2.01
C GLY A 487 13.10 33.29 -2.24
N ASP A 488 12.82 33.72 -3.48
CA ASP A 488 12.80 35.12 -3.90
C ASP A 488 11.40 35.74 -3.86
N GLU A 489 10.37 34.94 -3.57
CA GLU A 489 8.99 35.40 -3.52
C GLU A 489 8.84 36.59 -2.55
N ALA A 490 8.02 37.57 -2.96
CA ALA A 490 7.79 38.81 -2.22
C ALA A 490 9.07 39.62 -1.89
N GLY A 491 10.15 39.45 -2.67
CA GLY A 491 11.42 40.17 -2.47
C GLY A 491 12.41 39.45 -1.56
N GLY A 492 12.16 38.17 -1.26
CA GLY A 492 13.05 37.30 -0.50
C GLY A 492 12.67 37.17 0.97
N GLY A 493 13.03 36.04 1.58
CA GLY A 493 12.90 35.78 3.02
C GLY A 493 11.47 35.52 3.50
N LYS A 494 10.54 35.21 2.57
CA LYS A 494 9.15 34.81 2.87
C LYS A 494 8.87 33.35 2.57
N THR A 495 9.82 32.67 1.95
CA THR A 495 9.69 31.30 1.48
C THR A 495 11.00 30.56 1.71
N ARG A 496 10.90 29.26 1.94
CA ARG A 496 12.04 28.36 2.02
C ARG A 496 12.19 27.57 0.72
N PRO A 497 13.30 27.73 -0.02
CA PRO A 497 13.48 27.08 -1.32
C PRO A 497 13.61 25.56 -1.22
N GLU A 498 13.90 25.01 -0.04
CA GLU A 498 13.98 23.57 0.22
C GLU A 498 12.63 22.85 0.14
N ILE A 499 11.51 23.59 0.21
CA ILE A 499 10.16 23.03 0.24
C ILE A 499 9.78 22.47 -1.13
N TYR A 500 9.59 21.15 -1.22
CA TYR A 500 8.97 20.50 -2.37
C TYR A 500 7.45 20.32 -2.16
N VAL A 501 7.06 19.86 -0.98
CA VAL A 501 5.66 19.74 -0.55
C VAL A 501 5.44 20.53 0.72
N MET A 502 4.36 21.31 0.77
CA MET A 502 3.87 21.91 2.00
C MET A 502 2.49 21.37 2.40
N GLY A 503 2.09 21.65 3.63
CA GLY A 503 0.75 21.32 4.12
C GLY A 503 0.54 19.82 4.38
N VAL A 504 1.54 19.18 4.99
CA VAL A 504 1.44 17.81 5.54
C VAL A 504 1.53 17.87 7.07
N ARG A 505 0.95 16.88 7.77
CA ARG A 505 0.88 16.87 9.25
C ARG A 505 1.98 16.04 9.89
N ASN A 506 1.95 14.71 9.74
CA ASN A 506 2.97 13.81 10.32
C ASN A 506 3.42 12.71 9.34
N PRO A 507 4.23 13.03 8.33
CA PRO A 507 4.76 12.04 7.38
C PRO A 507 5.97 11.30 7.97
N SER A 508 5.74 10.22 8.72
CA SER A 508 6.80 9.39 9.29
C SER A 508 7.55 8.57 8.24
N ARG A 509 6.87 8.17 7.15
CA ARG A 509 7.44 7.40 6.03
C ARG A 509 7.16 8.08 4.71
N ILE A 510 8.11 7.93 3.79
CA ILE A 510 7.98 8.27 2.37
C ILE A 510 8.72 7.21 1.56
N PHE A 511 8.39 7.12 0.28
CA PHE A 511 9.10 6.30 -0.69
C PHE A 511 9.22 7.08 -2.00
N VAL A 512 10.40 7.07 -2.60
CA VAL A 512 10.63 7.62 -3.94
C VAL A 512 10.95 6.47 -4.88
N ASP A 513 10.10 6.29 -5.89
CA ASP A 513 10.29 5.26 -6.90
C ASP A 513 11.45 5.64 -7.83
N ASP A 514 12.56 4.93 -7.74
CA ASP A 514 13.79 5.18 -8.50
C ASP A 514 13.62 5.04 -10.02
N GLN A 515 12.58 4.34 -10.48
CA GLN A 515 12.28 4.20 -11.91
C GLN A 515 11.50 5.40 -12.48
N THR A 516 10.72 6.08 -11.64
CA THR A 516 9.79 7.13 -12.10
C THR A 516 10.03 8.50 -11.46
N ASP A 517 10.90 8.60 -10.45
CA ASP A 517 11.06 9.75 -9.55
C ASP A 517 9.74 10.18 -8.88
N THR A 518 8.77 9.27 -8.75
CA THR A 518 7.48 9.58 -8.12
C THR A 518 7.59 9.44 -6.60
N LEU A 519 7.17 10.49 -5.88
CA LEU A 519 7.10 10.48 -4.42
C LEU A 519 5.77 9.90 -3.95
N TYR A 520 5.82 8.87 -3.12
CA TYR A 520 4.71 8.30 -2.37
C TYR A 520 4.85 8.69 -0.91
N ALA A 521 3.78 9.23 -0.32
CA ALA A 521 3.79 9.72 1.04
C ALA A 521 2.51 9.31 1.79
N GLY A 522 2.63 9.08 3.09
CA GLY A 522 1.52 8.89 4.00
C GLY A 522 1.71 9.73 5.26
N TRP A 523 0.64 10.25 5.84
CA TRP A 523 0.73 11.02 7.09
C TRP A 523 -0.52 10.93 7.96
N VAL A 524 -0.29 11.03 9.27
CA VAL A 524 -1.33 10.96 10.31
C VAL A 524 -2.11 12.26 10.41
N GLY A 525 -3.45 12.16 10.44
CA GLY A 525 -4.39 13.27 10.60
C GLY A 525 -4.57 13.74 12.05
N PRO A 526 -5.49 14.70 12.32
CA PRO A 526 -5.74 15.25 13.66
C PRO A 526 -6.48 14.24 14.57
N ASP A 527 -7.25 14.63 15.60
CA ASP A 527 -7.75 13.69 16.62
C ASP A 527 -9.29 13.61 16.74
N ALA A 528 -10.03 14.42 15.96
CA ALA A 528 -11.49 14.47 16.02
C ALA A 528 -12.09 13.19 15.45
N ALA A 529 -12.73 12.37 16.28
CA ALA A 529 -13.30 11.11 15.83
C ALA A 529 -14.40 11.31 14.78
N GLU A 530 -15.30 12.29 14.98
CA GLU A 530 -16.47 12.54 14.13
C GLU A 530 -16.34 13.86 13.37
N PRO A 531 -17.00 14.00 12.20
CA PRO A 531 -17.08 15.27 11.49
C PRO A 531 -17.97 16.25 12.27
N SER A 532 -17.78 17.54 11.99
CA SER A 532 -18.55 18.62 12.60
C SER A 532 -19.08 19.59 11.56
N THR A 533 -20.39 19.79 11.58
CA THR A 533 -21.08 20.87 10.85
C THR A 533 -20.62 22.27 11.28
N THR A 534 -19.92 22.37 12.42
CA THR A 534 -19.31 23.61 12.90
C THR A 534 -17.84 23.71 12.53
N TRP A 535 -17.04 22.66 12.74
CA TRP A 535 -15.58 22.76 12.68
C TRP A 535 -14.94 22.17 11.41
N GLY A 536 -15.59 21.23 10.72
CA GLY A 536 -15.08 20.59 9.51
C GLY A 536 -14.92 19.07 9.65
N PRO A 537 -14.05 18.45 8.85
CA PRO A 537 -13.93 16.99 8.79
C PRO A 537 -13.39 16.37 10.08
N ALA A 538 -13.63 15.06 10.22
CA ALA A 538 -13.00 14.22 11.24
C ALA A 538 -11.47 14.09 11.01
N LYS A 539 -10.80 13.30 11.85
CA LYS A 539 -9.42 12.83 11.64
C LYS A 539 -9.34 12.07 10.32
N TYR A 540 -8.48 12.54 9.41
CA TYR A 540 -8.12 11.83 8.19
C TYR A 540 -6.64 11.49 8.14
N ASP A 541 -6.33 10.20 8.23
CA ASP A 541 -5.03 9.71 7.80
C ASP A 541 -5.00 9.64 6.29
N THR A 542 -3.87 9.99 5.69
CA THR A 542 -3.81 10.32 4.27
C THR A 542 -2.66 9.62 3.58
N PHE A 543 -2.87 9.19 2.34
CA PHE A 543 -1.80 8.79 1.42
C PHE A 543 -1.93 9.54 0.09
N ALA A 544 -0.79 9.92 -0.49
CA ALA A 544 -0.72 10.63 -1.76
C ALA A 544 0.42 10.15 -2.67
N VAL A 545 0.13 10.13 -3.97
CA VAL A 545 1.09 10.02 -5.07
C VAL A 545 1.40 11.44 -5.53
N ILE A 546 2.65 11.87 -5.40
CA ILE A 546 3.09 13.24 -5.59
C ILE A 546 4.09 13.29 -6.74
N THR A 547 3.61 13.72 -7.92
CA THR A 547 4.42 13.82 -9.15
C THR A 547 4.96 15.23 -9.42
N SER A 548 4.61 16.21 -8.57
CA SER A 548 5.11 17.59 -8.66
C SER A 548 4.98 18.34 -7.33
N ALA A 549 5.83 19.34 -7.12
CA ALA A 549 5.79 20.22 -5.94
C ALA A 549 4.42 20.87 -5.74
N GLY A 550 3.93 21.00 -4.50
CA GLY A 550 2.60 21.53 -4.21
C GLY A 550 2.21 21.63 -2.73
N ASN A 551 0.96 22.02 -2.46
CA ASN A 551 0.39 22.12 -1.12
C ASN A 551 -0.69 21.04 -0.90
N GLN A 552 -0.50 20.17 0.10
CA GLN A 552 -1.45 19.08 0.44
C GLN A 552 -2.55 19.50 1.44
N GLY A 553 -2.60 20.79 1.77
CA GLY A 553 -3.79 21.43 2.34
C GLY A 553 -3.79 21.59 3.86
N TRP A 554 -3.05 20.80 4.63
CA TRP A 554 -3.00 20.95 6.09
C TRP A 554 -2.39 22.30 6.51
N PRO A 555 -2.95 23.03 7.51
CA PRO A 555 -4.10 22.69 8.35
C PRO A 555 -5.46 23.21 7.85
N TYR A 556 -5.55 23.66 6.60
CA TYR A 556 -6.74 24.34 6.08
C TYR A 556 -7.79 23.38 5.53
N CYS A 557 -7.36 22.41 4.73
CA CYS A 557 -8.22 21.46 4.03
C CYS A 557 -7.62 20.05 4.09
N MET A 558 -8.48 19.03 4.08
CA MET A 558 -8.06 17.63 4.05
C MET A 558 -8.91 16.79 3.09
N GLY A 559 -8.48 15.56 2.81
CA GLY A 559 -9.17 14.62 1.92
C GLY A 559 -9.30 15.18 0.51
N ASN A 560 -10.53 15.20 -0.01
CA ASN A 560 -10.89 15.79 -1.31
C ASN A 560 -11.29 17.27 -1.18
N LYS A 561 -10.40 18.13 -0.64
CA LYS A 561 -10.68 19.55 -0.38
C LYS A 561 -11.90 19.78 0.53
N GLN A 562 -11.88 19.15 1.70
CA GLN A 562 -12.84 19.40 2.78
C GLN A 562 -12.25 20.46 3.72
N PRO A 563 -12.81 21.68 3.79
CA PRO A 563 -12.24 22.76 4.59
C PRO A 563 -12.58 22.65 6.08
N TYR A 564 -11.65 23.07 6.93
CA TYR A 564 -11.92 23.42 8.33
C TYR A 564 -12.43 24.86 8.46
N ARG A 565 -13.01 25.20 9.62
CA ARG A 565 -13.24 26.59 10.03
C ARG A 565 -11.97 27.24 10.56
N ASP A 566 -11.82 28.52 10.28
CA ASP A 566 -10.75 29.31 10.87
C ASP A 566 -10.98 29.57 12.37
N ARG A 567 -9.95 29.31 13.17
CA ARG A 567 -9.84 29.66 14.58
C ARG A 567 -8.81 30.78 14.69
N ASN A 568 -9.24 32.01 14.94
CA ASN A 568 -8.32 33.14 15.00
C ASN A 568 -8.68 34.12 16.12
N LEU A 569 -7.76 35.02 16.43
CA LEU A 569 -7.94 36.06 17.42
C LEU A 569 -9.07 37.03 16.99
N PRO A 570 -9.79 37.64 17.94
CA PRO A 570 -9.53 37.69 19.38
C PRO A 570 -10.05 36.50 20.21
N ASP A 571 -10.85 35.58 19.64
CA ASP A 571 -11.44 34.45 20.37
C ASP A 571 -11.44 33.18 19.50
N PRO A 572 -10.39 32.33 19.60
CA PRO A 572 -10.29 31.09 18.84
C PRO A 572 -11.38 30.04 19.15
N SER A 573 -12.20 30.25 20.19
CA SER A 573 -13.36 29.39 20.48
C SER A 573 -14.58 29.68 19.60
N LYS A 574 -14.55 30.77 18.83
CA LYS A 574 -15.62 31.15 17.90
C LYS A 574 -15.20 30.83 16.47
N PRO A 575 -16.01 30.07 15.72
CA PRO A 575 -15.70 29.81 14.32
C PRO A 575 -15.79 31.13 13.53
N LEU A 576 -14.74 31.44 12.77
CA LEU A 576 -14.76 32.47 11.73
C LEU A 576 -15.22 31.86 10.42
N ASP A 577 -14.75 32.30 9.25
CA ASP A 577 -15.15 31.73 7.96
C ASP A 577 -14.55 30.35 7.68
N TRP A 578 -15.13 29.63 6.72
CA TRP A 578 -14.51 28.41 6.18
C TRP A 578 -13.31 28.79 5.32
N TYR A 579 -12.26 27.97 5.33
CA TYR A 579 -11.16 28.16 4.40
C TYR A 579 -11.61 27.91 2.95
N ASP A 580 -11.15 28.76 2.03
CA ASP A 580 -11.27 28.54 0.58
C ASP A 580 -10.07 27.71 0.12
N CYS A 581 -10.27 26.40 -0.11
CA CYS A 581 -9.20 25.48 -0.49
C CYS A 581 -8.51 25.84 -1.82
N ASP A 582 -9.15 26.64 -2.68
CA ASP A 582 -8.57 27.10 -3.95
C ASP A 582 -7.91 28.49 -3.84
N GLN A 583 -8.13 29.21 -2.73
CA GLN A 583 -7.56 30.54 -2.46
C GLN A 583 -7.11 30.68 -1.00
N LEU A 584 -6.21 29.78 -0.58
CA LEU A 584 -5.77 29.71 0.80
C LEU A 584 -5.02 30.96 1.26
N LYS A 585 -5.33 31.38 2.49
CA LYS A 585 -4.67 32.49 3.18
C LYS A 585 -4.18 32.08 4.55
N ASN A 586 -2.91 32.35 4.82
CA ASN A 586 -2.33 32.21 6.13
C ASN A 586 -2.39 33.54 6.89
N GLU A 587 -3.49 33.72 7.62
CA GLU A 587 -3.76 34.91 8.45
C GLU A 587 -3.46 34.66 9.93
N SER A 588 -2.64 33.64 10.24
CA SER A 588 -2.16 33.44 11.61
C SER A 588 -1.38 34.67 12.08
N PRO A 589 -1.54 35.08 13.36
CA PRO A 589 -0.70 36.12 13.95
C PRO A 589 0.78 35.71 14.03
N HIS A 590 1.08 34.42 13.87
CA HIS A 590 2.42 33.85 13.91
C HIS A 590 2.99 33.55 12.51
N ASN A 591 2.33 34.01 11.44
CA ASN A 591 2.82 33.84 10.08
C ASN A 591 3.88 34.91 9.74
N ASP A 592 5.09 34.45 9.43
CA ASP A 592 6.18 35.29 8.92
C ASP A 592 6.47 35.05 7.42
N GLY A 593 5.78 34.09 6.79
CA GLY A 593 5.85 33.79 5.37
C GLY A 593 4.86 34.59 4.51
N LEU A 594 4.42 33.97 3.41
CA LEU A 594 3.40 34.54 2.52
C LEU A 594 2.01 34.46 3.17
N VAL A 595 1.19 35.48 2.93
CA VAL A 595 -0.24 35.44 3.31
C VAL A 595 -1.03 34.63 2.29
N ASN A 596 -0.91 34.93 1.00
CA ASN A 596 -1.54 34.11 -0.04
C ASN A 596 -0.61 32.93 -0.36
N ILE A 597 -1.09 31.71 -0.13
CA ILE A 597 -0.30 30.49 -0.31
C ILE A 597 -0.90 29.64 -1.44
N PRO A 598 -0.15 28.67 -2.00
CA PRO A 598 -0.67 27.80 -3.05
C PRO A 598 -1.96 27.06 -2.62
N PRO A 599 -2.89 26.79 -3.55
CA PRO A 599 -4.14 26.08 -3.24
C PRO A 599 -3.87 24.66 -2.76
N ALA A 600 -4.81 24.11 -1.97
CA ALA A 600 -4.78 22.72 -1.56
C ALA A 600 -4.99 21.79 -2.78
N ARG A 601 -4.26 20.68 -2.80
CA ARG A 601 -4.43 19.59 -3.75
C ARG A 601 -5.28 18.46 -3.17
N ASP A 602 -5.86 17.67 -4.07
CA ASP A 602 -6.55 16.44 -3.71
C ASP A 602 -5.53 15.35 -3.35
N ASN A 603 -5.91 14.51 -2.38
CA ASN A 603 -5.13 13.34 -1.97
C ASN A 603 -5.77 12.05 -2.51
N ASN A 604 -4.96 11.01 -2.73
CA ASN A 604 -5.44 9.75 -3.31
C ASN A 604 -6.28 8.93 -2.33
N ILE A 605 -5.88 8.91 -1.05
CA ILE A 605 -6.54 8.15 0.00
C ILE A 605 -6.65 9.04 1.23
N TRP A 606 -7.82 9.10 1.84
CA TRP A 606 -8.03 9.65 3.18
C TRP A 606 -8.99 8.75 3.93
N TYR A 607 -8.78 8.50 5.22
CA TYR A 607 -9.67 7.63 6.00
C TYR A 607 -9.81 8.07 7.44
N SER A 608 -11.02 7.87 7.96
CA SER A 608 -11.43 8.20 9.33
C SER A 608 -11.71 6.92 10.13
N PRO A 609 -12.01 7.00 11.45
CA PRO A 609 -12.46 5.83 12.20
C PRO A 609 -13.70 5.17 11.59
N GLN A 610 -14.52 5.92 10.85
CA GLN A 610 -15.73 5.41 10.18
C GLN A 610 -15.41 4.63 8.90
N GLY A 611 -14.21 4.80 8.32
CA GLY A 611 -13.77 4.12 7.11
C GLY A 611 -13.13 5.04 6.08
N GLY A 612 -12.83 4.46 4.91
CA GLY A 612 -12.05 5.08 3.86
C GLY A 612 -12.85 5.95 2.89
N GLY A 613 -12.20 7.04 2.48
CA GLY A 613 -12.68 8.03 1.53
C GLY A 613 -14.01 8.67 1.89
N PRO A 614 -14.23 9.13 3.13
CA PRO A 614 -15.48 9.78 3.50
C PRO A 614 -15.72 11.03 2.65
N ASP A 615 -16.89 11.10 2.01
CA ASP A 615 -17.32 12.17 1.13
C ASP A 615 -18.76 12.56 1.47
N TYR A 616 -19.11 13.84 1.32
CA TYR A 616 -20.42 14.36 1.73
C TYR A 616 -21.06 15.18 0.59
N PRO A 617 -22.39 15.28 0.56
CA PRO A 617 -23.08 16.25 -0.30
C PRO A 617 -22.54 17.66 -0.05
N ARG A 618 -22.35 18.42 -1.14
CA ARG A 618 -21.86 19.79 -1.10
C ARG A 618 -22.97 20.77 -1.45
N ASP A 619 -22.97 21.92 -0.79
CA ASP A 619 -23.88 23.03 -1.11
C ASP A 619 -23.44 23.81 -2.36
N GLU A 620 -24.14 24.90 -2.68
CA GLU A 620 -23.84 25.75 -3.85
C GLU A 620 -22.46 26.42 -3.81
N ASN A 621 -21.84 26.51 -2.62
CA ASN A 621 -20.52 27.07 -2.40
C ASN A 621 -19.44 25.97 -2.31
N GLY A 622 -19.81 24.70 -2.54
CA GLY A 622 -18.89 23.57 -2.47
C GLY A 622 -18.60 23.09 -1.04
N LEU A 623 -19.31 23.60 -0.03
CA LEU A 623 -19.12 23.22 1.36
C LEU A 623 -19.75 21.84 1.65
N PRO A 624 -18.99 20.85 2.16
CA PRO A 624 -19.54 19.57 2.57
C PRO A 624 -20.54 19.72 3.73
N SER A 625 -21.59 18.92 3.75
CA SER A 625 -22.59 18.97 4.83
C SER A 625 -22.04 18.56 6.20
N TYR A 626 -21.02 17.69 6.21
CA TYR A 626 -20.43 17.08 7.41
C TYR A 626 -21.45 16.35 8.31
N GLN A 627 -22.61 15.99 7.77
CA GLN A 627 -23.60 15.19 8.46
C GLN A 627 -23.23 13.70 8.32
N PRO A 628 -22.99 12.97 9.42
CA PRO A 628 -22.59 11.56 9.36
C PRO A 628 -23.56 10.65 8.60
N ASP A 629 -24.87 10.94 8.66
CA ASP A 629 -25.92 10.17 7.99
C ASP A 629 -25.97 10.40 6.47
N GLU A 630 -25.31 11.44 5.96
CA GLU A 630 -25.18 11.74 4.53
C GLU A 630 -23.84 11.25 3.94
N GLN A 631 -22.98 10.65 4.76
CA GLN A 631 -21.63 10.23 4.36
C GLN A 631 -21.64 9.08 3.35
N LEU A 632 -20.77 9.19 2.35
CA LEU A 632 -20.43 8.11 1.43
C LEU A 632 -18.96 7.72 1.60
N LEU A 633 -18.70 6.44 1.89
CA LEU A 633 -17.34 5.89 1.98
C LEU A 633 -16.86 5.44 0.59
N ARG A 634 -15.86 6.15 0.05
CA ARG A 634 -15.31 5.90 -1.30
C ARG A 634 -14.26 4.79 -1.34
N LEU A 635 -13.73 4.34 -0.20
CA LEU A 635 -12.70 3.30 -0.12
C LEU A 635 -13.12 2.23 0.89
N PRO A 636 -14.11 1.38 0.57
CA PRO A 636 -14.71 0.45 1.53
C PRO A 636 -13.80 -0.70 1.98
N TRP A 637 -12.66 -0.89 1.31
CA TRP A 637 -11.59 -1.81 1.74
C TRP A 637 -10.83 -1.27 2.96
N LEU A 638 -10.76 0.05 3.09
CA LEU A 638 -10.10 0.72 4.19
C LEU A 638 -11.12 0.94 5.32
N LYS A 639 -11.04 0.10 6.35
CA LYS A 639 -11.94 0.15 7.50
C LYS A 639 -11.25 0.86 8.67
N GLY A 640 -12.06 1.43 9.56
CA GLY A 640 -11.57 2.12 10.76
C GLY A 640 -10.52 1.29 11.51
N GLY A 641 -9.40 1.94 11.84
CA GLY A 641 -8.27 1.38 12.59
C GLY A 641 -7.70 2.44 13.55
N GLY A 642 -6.56 2.16 14.19
CA GLY A 642 -5.94 3.13 15.12
C GLY A 642 -5.42 4.42 14.47
N GLN A 643 -5.41 4.47 13.12
CA GLN A 643 -5.10 5.64 12.30
C GLN A 643 -3.72 6.21 12.60
N ALA A 644 -2.72 5.49 12.11
CA ALA A 644 -1.36 5.99 11.98
C ALA A 644 -0.76 5.49 10.67
N ALA A 645 -1.10 6.17 9.56
CA ALA A 645 -0.69 5.85 8.20
C ALA A 645 0.82 5.62 8.06
N MET A 646 1.18 4.47 7.50
CA MET A 646 2.54 4.06 7.17
C MET A 646 2.59 3.74 5.68
N THR A 647 3.12 4.67 4.88
CA THR A 647 3.29 4.42 3.46
C THR A 647 4.40 3.40 3.23
N GLY A 648 4.27 2.63 2.15
CA GLY A 648 5.24 1.62 1.76
C GLY A 648 5.78 1.80 0.36
N PRO A 649 6.61 0.82 -0.06
CA PRO A 649 7.27 0.86 -1.35
C PRO A 649 6.27 0.58 -2.48
N VAL A 650 6.67 0.95 -3.69
CA VAL A 650 6.13 0.33 -4.91
C VAL A 650 6.98 -0.89 -5.21
N TYR A 651 6.36 -2.05 -5.44
CA TYR A 651 7.12 -3.22 -5.87
C TYR A 651 7.52 -3.09 -7.33
N GLN A 652 8.82 -3.15 -7.61
CA GLN A 652 9.39 -3.18 -8.95
C GLN A 652 9.93 -4.57 -9.25
N TYR A 653 9.28 -5.29 -10.17
CA TYR A 653 9.66 -6.65 -10.50
C TYR A 653 10.90 -6.67 -11.41
N ASP A 654 11.99 -7.28 -10.92
CA ASP A 654 13.16 -7.53 -11.75
C ASP A 654 13.10 -8.92 -12.43
N GLU A 655 12.84 -8.90 -13.74
CA GLU A 655 12.91 -10.09 -14.61
C GLU A 655 14.29 -10.73 -14.66
N ARG A 656 15.37 -9.97 -14.43
CA ARG A 656 16.76 -10.44 -14.55
C ARG A 656 17.25 -11.11 -13.27
N SER A 657 16.63 -10.79 -12.13
CA SER A 657 16.94 -11.42 -10.85
C SER A 657 16.60 -12.91 -10.89
N ASN A 658 17.54 -13.75 -10.44
CA ASN A 658 17.33 -15.18 -10.26
C ASN A 658 16.95 -15.53 -8.81
N SER A 659 16.61 -14.54 -7.98
CA SER A 659 16.18 -14.78 -6.61
C SER A 659 14.91 -15.64 -6.60
N GLU A 660 14.92 -16.71 -5.80
CA GLU A 660 13.76 -17.56 -5.57
C GLU A 660 12.79 -16.94 -4.55
N SER A 661 13.28 -16.03 -3.70
CA SER A 661 12.48 -15.33 -2.68
C SER A 661 11.67 -14.15 -3.23
N LYS A 662 11.92 -13.73 -4.49
CA LYS A 662 11.33 -12.53 -5.05
C LYS A 662 9.83 -12.69 -5.26
N TRP A 663 9.08 -11.64 -4.99
CA TRP A 663 7.65 -11.64 -5.23
C TRP A 663 7.31 -11.76 -6.74
N PRO A 664 6.16 -12.34 -7.11
CA PRO A 664 5.79 -12.48 -8.52
C PRO A 664 5.52 -11.16 -9.24
N ALA A 665 5.64 -11.17 -10.57
CA ALA A 665 5.35 -10.02 -11.44
C ALA A 665 3.92 -9.46 -11.31
N TYR A 666 2.99 -10.19 -10.71
CA TYR A 666 1.66 -9.69 -10.36
C TYR A 666 1.71 -8.40 -9.52
N TRP A 667 2.68 -8.32 -8.60
CA TRP A 667 2.83 -7.20 -7.68
C TRP A 667 3.51 -5.99 -8.32
N ASP A 668 4.05 -6.13 -9.54
CA ASP A 668 4.77 -5.07 -10.24
C ASP A 668 3.93 -3.78 -10.35
N GLY A 669 4.55 -2.66 -9.99
CA GLY A 669 3.93 -1.33 -9.96
C GLY A 669 2.85 -1.14 -8.89
N LYS A 670 2.63 -2.11 -7.98
CA LYS A 670 1.66 -1.93 -6.88
C LYS A 670 2.29 -1.19 -5.71
N TRP A 671 1.58 -0.18 -5.24
CA TRP A 671 1.99 0.61 -4.08
C TRP A 671 1.46 0.00 -2.79
N LEU A 672 2.34 -0.31 -1.84
CA LEU A 672 1.97 -0.82 -0.54
C LEU A 672 1.59 0.32 0.41
N VAL A 673 0.45 0.17 1.09
CA VAL A 673 0.00 1.06 2.17
C VAL A 673 -0.37 0.26 3.39
N GLY A 674 -0.09 0.80 4.57
CA GLY A 674 -0.36 0.18 5.85
C GLY A 674 -0.71 1.20 6.94
N ASP A 675 -1.10 0.71 8.10
CA ASP A 675 -1.29 1.50 9.33
C ASP A 675 -0.37 0.94 10.42
N PHE A 676 0.05 1.77 11.37
CA PHE A 676 0.90 1.36 12.48
C PHE A 676 0.19 0.60 13.58
N TYR A 677 -1.12 0.75 13.76
CA TYR A 677 -1.77 0.37 15.02
C TYR A 677 -2.45 -1.01 15.00
N ASP A 678 -1.89 -1.97 15.74
CA ASP A 678 -2.44 -3.29 16.14
C ASP A 678 -2.65 -4.42 15.09
N GLY A 679 -3.41 -5.46 15.46
CA GLY A 679 -3.60 -6.68 14.66
C GLY A 679 -4.69 -6.59 13.59
N GLU A 680 -5.52 -5.54 13.59
CA GLU A 680 -6.61 -5.33 12.61
C GLU A 680 -6.27 -4.22 11.60
N GLN A 681 -4.97 -3.93 11.44
CA GLN A 681 -4.49 -2.91 10.51
C GLN A 681 -4.86 -3.23 9.07
N PRO A 682 -5.34 -2.24 8.30
CA PRO A 682 -5.42 -2.39 6.86
C PRO A 682 -4.00 -2.42 6.27
N ARG A 683 -3.62 -3.52 5.61
CA ARG A 683 -2.42 -3.59 4.74
C ARG A 683 -2.83 -3.96 3.34
N HIS A 684 -2.52 -3.10 2.37
CA HIS A 684 -3.00 -3.29 1.00
C HIS A 684 -1.93 -2.96 -0.03
N ALA A 685 -1.93 -3.72 -1.13
CA ALA A 685 -1.23 -3.36 -2.35
C ALA A 685 -2.22 -2.72 -3.33
N LEU A 686 -1.88 -1.54 -3.84
CA LEU A 686 -2.79 -0.71 -4.62
C LEU A 686 -2.37 -0.64 -6.08
N VAL A 687 -3.37 -0.67 -6.98
CA VAL A 687 -3.18 -0.29 -8.38
C VAL A 687 -3.71 1.14 -8.55
N MET A 688 -2.79 2.06 -8.87
CA MET A 688 -3.12 3.43 -9.21
C MET A 688 -3.32 3.58 -10.72
N ASP A 689 -4.14 4.53 -11.15
CA ASP A 689 -4.20 4.94 -12.56
C ASP A 689 -3.16 6.05 -12.81
N PRO A 690 -2.08 5.79 -13.56
CA PRO A 690 -1.04 6.79 -13.81
C PRO A 690 -1.58 8.08 -14.46
N ALA A 691 -2.72 8.01 -15.16
CA ALA A 691 -3.32 9.18 -15.81
C ALA A 691 -3.88 10.21 -14.83
N ASN A 692 -4.19 9.82 -13.59
CA ASN A 692 -4.81 10.70 -12.60
C ASN A 692 -4.23 10.58 -11.18
N ALA A 693 -3.30 9.65 -10.92
CA ALA A 693 -2.71 9.43 -9.61
C ALA A 693 -2.10 10.71 -9.03
N GLY A 694 -1.30 11.44 -9.80
CA GLY A 694 -0.68 12.71 -9.36
C GLY A 694 -1.66 13.87 -9.13
N SER A 695 -2.95 13.68 -9.44
CA SER A 695 -4.03 14.66 -9.24
C SER A 695 -5.09 14.18 -8.23
N GLY A 696 -4.75 13.22 -7.36
CA GLY A 696 -5.65 12.72 -6.32
C GLY A 696 -6.66 11.67 -6.80
N GLY A 697 -6.39 10.98 -7.91
CA GLY A 697 -7.21 9.85 -8.35
C GLY A 697 -7.24 8.71 -7.32
N LEU A 698 -8.42 8.17 -7.05
CA LEU A 698 -8.58 7.04 -6.12
C LEU A 698 -7.91 5.77 -6.69
N PRO A 699 -7.43 4.84 -5.84
CA PRO A 699 -6.98 3.52 -6.28
C PRO A 699 -8.06 2.80 -7.09
N VAL A 700 -7.65 2.18 -8.19
CA VAL A 700 -8.54 1.38 -9.04
C VAL A 700 -8.79 0.01 -8.43
N HIS A 701 -7.79 -0.55 -7.76
CA HIS A 701 -7.86 -1.85 -7.13
C HIS A 701 -7.02 -1.87 -5.84
N ALA A 702 -7.45 -2.66 -4.86
CA ALA A 702 -6.73 -2.95 -3.63
C ALA A 702 -6.71 -4.47 -3.40
N GLU A 703 -5.54 -5.02 -3.11
CA GLU A 703 -5.34 -6.41 -2.69
C GLU A 703 -4.94 -6.41 -1.20
N SER A 704 -5.60 -7.21 -0.37
CA SER A 704 -5.20 -7.31 1.05
C SER A 704 -3.88 -8.05 1.18
N LEU A 705 -3.05 -7.56 2.09
CA LEU A 705 -1.77 -8.16 2.46
C LEU A 705 -1.79 -8.74 3.87
N ASP A 706 -2.93 -8.75 4.57
CA ASP A 706 -2.98 -9.08 6.00
C ASP A 706 -2.53 -10.52 6.30
N GLU A 707 -2.71 -11.43 5.35
CA GLU A 707 -2.22 -12.82 5.44
C GLU A 707 -0.81 -13.03 4.85
N ILE A 708 -0.35 -12.17 3.94
CA ILE A 708 1.00 -12.22 3.35
C ILE A 708 2.03 -11.58 4.29
N VAL A 709 1.66 -10.44 4.85
CA VAL A 709 2.40 -9.67 5.84
C VAL A 709 1.63 -9.84 7.16
N PRO A 710 1.86 -10.95 7.90
CA PRO A 710 0.95 -11.38 8.96
C PRO A 710 0.84 -10.34 10.07
N ALA A 711 -0.39 -9.91 10.33
CA ALA A 711 -0.71 -8.99 11.42
C ALA A 711 -0.89 -9.72 12.78
N GLY A 712 -0.88 -8.95 13.86
CA GLY A 712 -1.26 -9.44 15.20
C GLY A 712 -0.11 -9.97 16.04
N GLU A 713 -0.44 -10.60 17.17
CA GLU A 713 0.51 -10.88 18.26
C GLU A 713 1.69 -11.78 17.86
N GLY A 714 1.45 -12.75 16.96
CA GLY A 714 2.47 -13.66 16.45
C GLY A 714 3.21 -13.17 15.21
N GLY A 715 2.81 -12.03 14.65
CA GLY A 715 3.39 -11.44 13.44
C GLY A 715 3.89 -10.01 13.68
N ILE A 716 3.85 -9.22 12.61
CA ILE A 716 4.13 -7.78 12.64
C ILE A 716 2.90 -7.12 13.22
N ARG A 717 2.92 -6.71 14.49
CA ARG A 717 1.74 -6.04 15.07
C ARG A 717 1.77 -4.55 14.86
N ASN A 718 2.89 -3.87 15.05
CA ASN A 718 2.94 -2.42 14.90
C ASN A 718 3.87 -2.08 13.74
N LEU A 719 3.32 -2.02 12.52
CA LEU A 719 4.09 -1.81 11.30
C LEU A 719 4.73 -0.43 11.35
N MET A 720 6.07 -0.39 11.37
CA MET A 720 6.80 0.86 11.53
C MET A 720 7.45 1.34 10.24
N ASP A 721 8.01 0.44 9.45
CA ASP A 721 8.63 0.72 8.16
C ASP A 721 8.72 -0.56 7.34
N TRP A 722 8.87 -0.44 6.03
CA TRP A 722 9.04 -1.58 5.13
C TRP A 722 9.63 -1.16 3.78
N LYS A 723 10.53 -1.98 3.22
CA LYS A 723 11.14 -1.79 1.90
C LYS A 723 11.42 -3.13 1.22
N PHE A 724 11.48 -3.15 -0.11
CA PHE A 724 11.95 -4.33 -0.84
C PHE A 724 13.49 -4.32 -0.91
N GLY A 725 14.10 -5.47 -0.67
CA GLY A 725 15.55 -5.66 -0.84
C GLY A 725 15.92 -6.04 -2.28
N PRO A 726 17.23 -6.05 -2.61
CA PRO A 726 17.72 -6.47 -3.94
C PRO A 726 17.45 -7.95 -4.25
N ASP A 727 17.12 -8.76 -3.23
CA ASP A 727 16.65 -10.14 -3.38
C ASP A 727 15.16 -10.24 -3.76
N GLY A 728 14.45 -9.11 -3.86
CA GLY A 728 13.03 -9.03 -4.18
C GLY A 728 12.10 -9.46 -3.04
N ALA A 729 12.61 -9.65 -1.83
CA ALA A 729 11.82 -9.91 -0.63
C ALA A 729 11.43 -8.58 0.06
N LEU A 730 10.30 -8.58 0.77
CA LEU A 730 9.87 -7.43 1.56
C LEU A 730 10.47 -7.50 2.97
N TYR A 731 11.15 -6.45 3.41
CA TYR A 731 11.63 -6.30 4.78
C TYR A 731 10.73 -5.33 5.53
N ALA A 732 10.30 -5.67 6.74
CA ALA A 732 9.40 -4.86 7.54
C ALA A 732 9.85 -4.75 9.00
N GLN A 733 9.76 -3.56 9.57
CA GLN A 733 9.96 -3.32 11.00
C GLN A 733 8.64 -3.42 11.76
N ASP A 734 8.64 -4.26 12.80
CA ASP A 734 7.63 -4.26 13.87
C ASP A 734 8.18 -3.43 15.04
N TYR A 735 7.47 -2.36 15.40
CA TYR A 735 7.81 -1.51 16.54
C TYR A 735 7.79 -2.27 17.87
N GLY A 736 7.00 -3.35 17.99
CA GLY A 736 6.85 -4.13 19.22
C GLY A 736 5.51 -3.87 19.89
N ARG A 737 5.42 -4.03 21.22
CA ARG A 737 4.15 -3.86 22.00
C ARG A 737 4.15 -2.67 22.96
N GLY A 738 5.28 -1.99 23.11
CA GLY A 738 5.42 -0.76 23.89
C GLY A 738 4.96 0.49 23.13
N PHE A 739 5.08 1.65 23.78
CA PHE A 739 4.86 2.96 23.17
C PHE A 739 5.86 3.95 23.77
N PHE A 740 6.65 4.61 22.91
CA PHE A 740 7.81 5.42 23.29
C PHE A 740 8.94 4.65 24.00
N THR A 741 9.02 3.35 23.77
CA THR A 741 9.97 2.44 24.43
C THR A 741 10.39 1.33 23.48
N ALA A 742 11.62 0.84 23.61
CA ALA A 742 12.02 -0.43 23.04
C ALA A 742 11.21 -1.59 23.66
N ASP A 743 11.10 -2.72 22.94
CA ASP A 743 10.31 -3.86 23.38
C ASP A 743 10.96 -5.20 22.94
N ASP A 744 10.64 -6.31 23.62
CA ASP A 744 11.19 -7.64 23.30
C ASP A 744 10.54 -8.25 22.03
N LYS A 745 9.37 -7.73 21.63
CA LYS A 745 8.69 -8.09 20.38
C LYS A 745 9.08 -7.21 19.21
N SER A 746 9.79 -6.09 19.44
CA SER A 746 10.36 -5.31 18.35
C SER A 746 11.22 -6.20 17.45
N ALA A 747 11.02 -6.10 16.14
CA ALA A 747 11.62 -7.05 15.22
C ALA A 747 11.81 -6.51 13.79
N LEU A 748 12.85 -7.00 13.13
CA LEU A 748 12.95 -6.95 11.67
C LEU A 748 12.41 -8.27 11.11
N TRP A 749 11.54 -8.17 10.12
CA TRP A 749 10.92 -9.30 9.42
C TRP A 749 11.32 -9.30 7.96
N ARG A 750 11.40 -10.49 7.36
CA ARG A 750 11.57 -10.71 5.92
C ARG A 750 10.42 -11.56 5.41
N VAL A 751 9.73 -11.09 4.37
CA VAL A 751 8.59 -11.77 3.74
C VAL A 751 8.98 -12.22 2.33
N THR A 752 9.06 -13.53 2.13
CA THR A 752 9.48 -14.16 0.87
C THR A 752 8.31 -14.83 0.17
N TYR A 753 8.45 -15.03 -1.13
CA TYR A 753 7.55 -15.85 -1.92
C TYR A 753 8.12 -17.26 -2.11
N GLU A 754 7.31 -18.28 -1.85
CA GLU A 754 7.67 -19.71 -1.84
C GLU A 754 6.82 -20.53 -2.84
N GLY A 755 5.89 -19.90 -3.57
CA GLY A 755 5.01 -20.59 -4.53
C GLY A 755 5.71 -21.07 -5.82
N GLY A 756 6.98 -20.69 -6.01
CA GLY A 756 7.78 -21.11 -7.16
C GLY A 756 7.36 -20.47 -8.49
N ALA A 757 8.01 -20.90 -9.57
CA ALA A 757 7.86 -20.29 -10.88
C ALA A 757 6.46 -20.49 -11.51
N PRO A 758 6.03 -19.59 -12.42
CA PRO A 758 4.78 -19.72 -13.16
C PRO A 758 4.63 -21.08 -13.85
N THR A 759 3.41 -21.60 -13.96
CA THR A 759 3.16 -22.93 -14.55
C THR A 759 3.84 -23.07 -15.93
N PRO A 760 4.70 -24.08 -16.16
CA PRO A 760 5.52 -24.19 -17.37
C PRO A 760 4.70 -24.53 -18.62
N LEU A 761 5.21 -24.18 -19.82
CA LEU A 761 4.68 -24.70 -21.08
C LEU A 761 5.14 -26.13 -21.33
N PRO A 762 4.46 -26.89 -22.20
CA PRO A 762 4.90 -28.22 -22.61
C PRO A 762 6.35 -28.28 -23.12
N GLY A 763 6.81 -27.23 -23.81
CA GLY A 763 8.17 -27.15 -24.34
C GLY A 763 9.25 -26.99 -23.26
N ASP A 764 8.90 -26.40 -22.12
CA ASP A 764 9.83 -26.14 -21.01
C ASP A 764 10.13 -27.47 -20.29
N LEU A 765 9.10 -28.28 -20.06
CA LEU A 765 9.20 -29.60 -19.40
C LEU A 765 10.01 -30.65 -20.18
N ILE A 766 10.20 -30.45 -21.49
CA ILE A 766 11.00 -31.34 -22.34
C ILE A 766 12.50 -31.02 -22.17
N ARG A 767 12.86 -29.76 -21.90
CA ARG A 767 14.27 -29.32 -21.78
C ARG A 767 14.90 -29.79 -20.45
N ASP A 768 14.14 -29.76 -19.35
CA ASP A 768 14.62 -30.19 -18.02
C ASP A 768 14.89 -31.71 -17.91
N ARG A 769 14.34 -32.53 -18.82
CA ARG A 769 14.60 -33.98 -18.85
C ARG A 769 15.86 -34.37 -19.62
N THR A 770 16.50 -33.40 -20.27
CA THR A 770 17.71 -33.60 -21.09
C THR A 770 18.97 -32.96 -20.50
N SER A 771 18.85 -32.31 -19.34
CA SER A 771 19.95 -31.75 -18.53
C SER A 771 20.34 -32.65 -17.38
#